data_AF-A0AAU5GKB6-F1
#
_entry.id   AF-A0AAU5GKB6-F1
#
_cell.length_a   1.000
_cell.length_b   1.000
_cell.length_c   1.000
_cell.angle_alpha   90.00
_cell.angle_beta   90.00
_cell.angle_gamma   90.00
#
_symmetry.space_group_name_H-M   'P 1'
#
loop_
_entity.id
_entity.type
_entity.pdbx_description
1 polymer ?
#
loop_
_entity_poly.entity_id
_entity_poly.type
_entity_poly.pdbx_seq_one_letter_code
_entity_poly.pdbx_strand_id
1 'polypeptide(L)'
;MRIAVLDVDGTLIAGTLAGPLPGMLAEAGLVPRDRLARLRRAQTDSDAEDVQAAARLHELFAAMLTDVPCGAVSTAMADLWQRQRERLFDFTRPLITALKETGCVPVLISGGPQEMVAHLAGELGVPLFRGTRFETADGLYTGRVAATVCGGKDAAAQDLVGEERIDWPASLAVGNSLGDVSSLSQVGRPVVFEPTPALRLLARHRSWPVCDRTSLLTHLRDQAALPVPPPRPARDLPSTRPTVPATSVASVVRRLTERLLDQVGGQGAVTGECRSRVTESALMLTLLRRAKTLPGVQSRLHTYLSRSRTAADAFDTSVIDATLHGIAPADRHRLIEETFAGAAQHSSDRKKLALEAILAVVGPEPFHVDAPSHAFEHHNEATWTRLRQIALHHLHVPDPVAPELTTRLLKMTERGQARGIIEGNVFAHLFALLSLQRMAPGHRVIDDGITALARAVRDDGGMPFITSEETFSTATAGLALVRAGADRHVLYAMGDYLTAQQAGNGGFAYAQDVVQTDTDSTAHVLAFLHTLDPERYRAPLHAARQNLTRHLGEDGGVPTYRPGQPSEPTMTANTITALQPYHFAHAHLLERATRYLLDTQKPDGTFERSWSLSEANAMLRALNALTLAHQHNPAGHRGRLAPAIDSIHQRLLVTPNPDGGWGRTPGEASDPMSTAYTLTALAPTHRTHPTVQAGLHHLLSRQNPDGGYTSVSDQAAPRPLRYTIPVLTDIFVLLALTHYA
;
A
#
# COMPACT_ATOMS: atom_id res chain seq x y z
N MET A 1 24.74 -33.09 27.24
CA MET A 1 24.60 -31.62 27.05
C MET A 1 23.13 -31.15 26.99
N ARG A 2 22.87 -29.84 27.16
CA ARG A 2 21.59 -29.15 26.91
C ARG A 2 21.60 -28.54 25.50
N ILE A 3 20.54 -28.75 24.70
CA ILE A 3 20.48 -28.28 23.31
C ILE A 3 19.22 -27.45 23.00
N ALA A 4 19.27 -26.76 21.86
CA ALA A 4 18.13 -26.10 21.23
C ALA A 4 17.97 -26.59 19.79
N VAL A 5 16.96 -27.44 19.53
CA VAL A 5 16.64 -27.92 18.19
C VAL A 5 15.80 -26.86 17.47
N LEU A 6 16.35 -26.24 16.44
CA LEU A 6 15.70 -25.16 15.71
C LEU A 6 15.39 -25.62 14.29
N ASP A 7 14.12 -25.54 13.90
CA ASP A 7 13.73 -25.49 12.50
C ASP A 7 14.27 -24.22 11.82
N VAL A 8 14.31 -24.23 10.49
CA VAL A 8 14.74 -23.09 9.67
C VAL A 8 13.58 -22.50 8.86
N ASP A 9 12.88 -23.33 8.09
CA ASP A 9 12.05 -22.93 6.96
C ASP A 9 10.71 -22.32 7.40
N GLY A 10 10.66 -21.00 7.51
CA GLY A 10 9.56 -20.29 8.15
C GLY A 10 9.67 -20.21 9.68
N THR A 11 10.81 -20.60 10.27
CA THR A 11 11.08 -20.49 11.71
C THR A 11 12.24 -19.55 12.03
N LEU A 12 13.37 -19.62 11.31
CA LEU A 12 14.49 -18.67 11.45
C LEU A 12 14.67 -17.73 10.26
N ILE A 13 14.12 -18.12 9.11
CA ILE A 13 14.07 -17.35 7.85
C ILE A 13 12.62 -17.31 7.36
N ALA A 14 12.20 -16.18 6.78
CA ALA A 14 10.85 -16.04 6.25
C ALA A 14 10.62 -16.92 5.01
N GLY A 15 9.92 -18.04 5.15
CA GLY A 15 9.66 -19.02 4.08
C GLY A 15 10.82 -20.02 3.87
N THR A 16 10.81 -20.74 2.75
CA THR A 16 11.77 -21.82 2.50
C THR A 16 13.16 -21.32 2.09
N LEU A 17 14.19 -21.86 2.74
CA LEU A 17 15.60 -21.51 2.58
C LEU A 17 16.10 -21.72 1.13
N ALA A 18 15.69 -22.83 0.50
CA ALA A 18 16.09 -23.20 -0.85
C ALA A 18 14.99 -23.01 -1.92
N GLY A 19 13.85 -22.39 -1.57
CA GLY A 19 12.66 -22.30 -2.43
C GLY A 19 12.91 -21.81 -3.88
N PRO A 20 13.74 -20.78 -4.12
CA PRO A 20 14.04 -20.30 -5.48
C PRO A 20 14.99 -21.19 -6.29
N LEU A 21 15.74 -22.09 -5.65
CA LEU A 21 16.84 -22.86 -6.28
C LEU A 21 16.40 -23.67 -7.52
N PRO A 22 15.25 -24.37 -7.54
CA PRO A 22 14.79 -25.07 -8.74
C PRO A 22 14.57 -24.16 -9.96
N GLY A 23 14.14 -22.91 -9.72
CA GLY A 23 14.00 -21.91 -10.79
C GLY A 23 15.37 -21.47 -11.32
N MET A 24 16.26 -21.06 -10.41
CA MET A 24 17.61 -20.61 -10.75
C MET A 24 18.41 -21.65 -11.54
N LEU A 25 18.34 -22.93 -11.17
CA LEU A 25 19.02 -24.01 -11.90
C LEU A 25 18.46 -24.20 -13.32
N ALA A 26 17.15 -24.01 -13.53
CA ALA A 26 16.54 -24.13 -14.86
C ALA A 26 16.76 -22.88 -15.73
N GLU A 27 16.88 -21.71 -15.11
CA GLU A 27 17.22 -20.43 -15.75
C GLU A 27 18.69 -20.41 -16.19
N ALA A 28 19.59 -20.98 -15.38
CA ALA A 28 20.99 -21.23 -15.72
C ALA A 28 21.20 -22.39 -16.72
N GLY A 29 20.13 -23.07 -17.17
CA GLY A 29 20.20 -24.20 -18.09
C GLY A 29 20.77 -25.50 -17.51
N LEU A 30 20.99 -25.55 -16.19
CA LEU A 30 21.58 -26.71 -15.48
C LEU A 30 20.58 -27.87 -15.29
N VAL A 31 19.27 -27.58 -15.22
CA VAL A 31 18.23 -28.63 -15.17
C VAL A 31 17.18 -28.48 -16.29
N PRO A 32 16.72 -29.59 -16.90
CA PRO A 32 15.62 -29.57 -17.86
C PRO A 32 14.31 -29.00 -17.29
N ARG A 33 13.60 -28.19 -18.10
CA ARG A 33 12.38 -27.49 -17.69
C ARG A 33 11.20 -28.42 -17.36
N ASP A 34 11.17 -29.61 -17.93
CA ASP A 34 10.18 -30.66 -17.64
C ASP A 34 10.37 -31.25 -16.23
N ARG A 35 11.62 -31.46 -15.78
CA ARG A 35 11.93 -31.89 -14.42
C ARG A 35 11.47 -30.84 -13.40
N LEU A 36 11.74 -29.56 -13.67
CA LEU A 36 11.21 -28.43 -12.87
C LEU A 36 9.68 -28.40 -12.88
N ALA A 37 9.03 -28.59 -14.03
CA ALA A 37 7.57 -28.61 -14.13
C ALA A 37 6.94 -29.79 -13.37
N ARG A 38 7.61 -30.96 -13.34
CA ARG A 38 7.20 -32.12 -12.52
C ARG A 38 7.29 -31.81 -11.03
N LEU A 39 8.38 -31.19 -10.57
CA LEU A 39 8.52 -30.76 -9.18
C LEU A 39 7.46 -29.71 -8.80
N ARG A 40 7.29 -28.64 -9.59
CA ARG A 40 6.29 -27.59 -9.33
C ARG A 40 4.86 -28.11 -9.33
N ARG A 41 4.52 -29.05 -10.21
CA ARG A 41 3.20 -29.71 -10.20
C ARG A 41 2.98 -30.49 -8.91
N ALA A 42 3.96 -31.33 -8.53
CA ALA A 42 3.89 -32.05 -7.26
C ALA A 42 3.80 -31.11 -6.04
N GLN A 43 4.49 -29.95 -6.05
CA GLN A 43 4.35 -28.93 -5.00
C GLN A 43 2.96 -28.27 -4.96
N THR A 44 2.25 -28.23 -6.09
CA THR A 44 0.88 -27.68 -6.18
C THR A 44 -0.16 -28.72 -5.74
N ASP A 45 0.10 -30.00 -6.02
CA ASP A 45 -0.76 -31.14 -5.69
C ASP A 45 -0.46 -31.74 -4.29
N SER A 46 0.52 -31.19 -3.55
CA SER A 46 0.95 -31.66 -2.23
C SER A 46 0.12 -31.04 -1.13
N ASP A 47 -0.28 -31.86 -0.14
CA ASP A 47 -0.48 -31.32 1.20
C ASP A 47 0.90 -30.88 1.75
N ALA A 48 0.98 -29.70 2.37
CA ALA A 48 2.21 -29.19 2.97
C ALA A 48 2.40 -29.68 4.43
N GLU A 49 1.34 -30.23 5.05
CA GLU A 49 1.39 -30.77 6.40
C GLU A 49 1.71 -32.29 6.41
N ASP A 50 1.68 -32.97 5.26
CA ASP A 50 2.05 -34.39 5.13
C ASP A 50 3.57 -34.61 4.99
N VAL A 51 4.14 -35.31 5.98
CA VAL A 51 5.56 -35.71 6.02
C VAL A 51 5.93 -36.66 4.86
N GLN A 52 4.98 -37.48 4.38
CA GLN A 52 5.20 -38.43 3.28
C GLN A 52 5.25 -37.69 1.93
N ALA A 53 4.36 -36.72 1.74
CA ALA A 53 4.44 -35.79 0.62
C ALA A 53 5.72 -34.92 0.65
N ALA A 54 6.14 -34.44 1.82
CA ALA A 54 7.42 -33.71 1.96
C ALA A 54 8.62 -34.58 1.54
N ALA A 55 8.69 -35.84 1.98
CA ALA A 55 9.72 -36.79 1.53
C ALA A 55 9.67 -37.02 0.00
N ARG A 56 8.47 -37.13 -0.58
CA ARG A 56 8.27 -37.25 -2.03
C ARG A 56 8.73 -36.00 -2.80
N LEU A 57 8.62 -34.81 -2.22
CA LEU A 57 9.16 -33.57 -2.80
C LEU A 57 10.70 -33.57 -2.78
N HIS A 58 11.34 -34.13 -1.74
CA HIS A 58 12.79 -34.30 -1.72
C HIS A 58 13.28 -35.30 -2.79
N GLU A 59 12.59 -36.42 -3.01
CA GLU A 59 12.91 -37.34 -4.11
C GLU A 59 12.72 -36.70 -5.49
N LEU A 60 11.69 -35.86 -5.68
CA LEU A 60 11.48 -35.14 -6.93
C LEU A 60 12.51 -34.02 -7.17
N PHE A 61 13.00 -33.38 -6.10
CA PHE A 61 14.12 -32.44 -6.18
C PHE A 61 15.43 -33.18 -6.47
N ALA A 62 15.68 -34.34 -5.83
CA ALA A 62 16.83 -35.19 -6.12
C ALA A 62 16.84 -35.60 -7.60
N ALA A 63 15.74 -36.16 -8.11
CA ALA A 63 15.58 -36.58 -9.50
C ALA A 63 15.59 -35.41 -10.51
N MET A 64 15.40 -34.16 -10.06
CA MET A 64 15.64 -32.98 -10.89
C MET A 64 17.14 -32.78 -11.14
N LEU A 65 17.98 -33.05 -10.14
CA LEU A 65 19.44 -32.88 -10.16
C LEU A 65 20.23 -34.02 -10.83
N THR A 66 19.59 -35.10 -11.33
CA THR A 66 20.31 -36.20 -12.00
C THR A 66 21.24 -35.69 -13.10
N ASP A 67 22.51 -36.09 -13.07
CA ASP A 67 23.59 -35.71 -13.99
C ASP A 67 24.06 -34.23 -13.88
N VAL A 68 23.59 -33.47 -12.88
CA VAL A 68 24.00 -32.07 -12.69
C VAL A 68 25.33 -31.99 -11.89
N PRO A 69 26.32 -31.21 -12.34
CA PRO A 69 27.57 -31.02 -11.60
C PRO A 69 27.40 -30.37 -10.23
N CYS A 70 27.94 -31.01 -9.18
CA CYS A 70 27.82 -30.54 -7.80
C CYS A 70 28.39 -29.13 -7.59
N GLY A 71 29.49 -28.81 -8.28
CA GLY A 71 30.10 -27.47 -8.23
C GLY A 71 29.19 -26.36 -8.78
N ALA A 72 28.41 -26.64 -9.83
CA ALA A 72 27.49 -25.66 -10.41
C ALA A 72 26.29 -25.38 -9.49
N VAL A 73 25.77 -26.42 -8.83
CA VAL A 73 24.72 -26.29 -7.81
C VAL A 73 25.26 -25.55 -6.57
N SER A 74 26.49 -25.85 -6.14
CA SER A 74 27.14 -25.16 -5.01
C SER A 74 27.29 -23.65 -5.25
N THR A 75 27.69 -23.24 -6.47
CA THR A 75 27.72 -21.82 -6.85
C THR A 75 26.32 -21.20 -6.83
N ALA A 76 25.32 -21.87 -7.41
CA ALA A 76 23.94 -21.39 -7.40
C ALA A 76 23.35 -21.29 -5.97
N MET A 77 23.75 -22.16 -5.06
CA MET A 77 23.40 -22.12 -3.63
C MET A 77 24.09 -20.94 -2.91
N ALA A 78 25.37 -20.68 -3.17
CA ALA A 78 26.07 -19.52 -2.61
C ALA A 78 25.45 -18.19 -3.10
N ASP A 79 25.15 -18.09 -4.40
CA ASP A 79 24.48 -16.92 -5.00
C ASP A 79 23.03 -16.76 -4.51
N LEU A 80 22.36 -17.85 -4.15
CA LEU A 80 21.06 -17.82 -3.50
C LEU A 80 21.18 -17.36 -2.05
N TRP A 81 22.18 -17.84 -1.31
CA TRP A 81 22.41 -17.48 0.09
C TRP A 81 22.62 -15.98 0.27
N GLN A 82 23.40 -15.32 -0.59
CA GLN A 82 23.61 -13.87 -0.53
C GLN A 82 22.30 -13.07 -0.61
N ARG A 83 21.27 -13.60 -1.30
CA ARG A 83 19.92 -13.02 -1.41
C ARG A 83 18.98 -13.47 -0.27
N GLN A 84 19.16 -14.68 0.25
CA GLN A 84 18.28 -15.24 1.29
C GLN A 84 18.65 -14.77 2.71
N ARG A 85 19.92 -14.45 2.99
CA ARG A 85 20.40 -14.02 4.32
C ARG A 85 19.73 -12.75 4.87
N GLU A 86 19.16 -11.92 4.00
CA GLU A 86 18.42 -10.70 4.35
C GLU A 86 16.97 -10.99 4.79
N ARG A 87 16.49 -12.23 4.62
CA ARG A 87 15.16 -12.70 5.05
C ARG A 87 15.19 -13.41 6.41
N LEU A 88 16.33 -13.43 7.09
CA LEU A 88 16.43 -13.91 8.47
C LEU A 88 15.58 -13.00 9.37
N PHE A 89 14.78 -13.58 10.26
CA PHE A 89 14.04 -12.78 11.23
C PHE A 89 15.01 -12.06 12.19
N ASP A 90 14.69 -10.83 12.60
CA ASP A 90 15.54 -10.01 13.47
C ASP A 90 15.90 -10.70 14.80
N PHE A 91 15.02 -11.59 15.28
CA PHE A 91 15.26 -12.36 16.50
C PHE A 91 16.28 -13.50 16.33
N THR A 92 16.54 -13.98 15.10
CA THR A 92 17.35 -15.19 14.84
C THR A 92 18.78 -15.05 15.36
N ARG A 93 19.45 -13.93 15.10
CA ARG A 93 20.81 -13.70 15.61
C ARG A 93 20.84 -13.53 17.15
N PRO A 94 19.99 -12.68 17.77
CA PRO A 94 19.84 -12.62 19.23
C PRO A 94 19.52 -13.97 19.89
N LEU A 95 18.67 -14.80 19.29
CA LEU A 95 18.32 -16.13 19.79
C LEU A 95 19.57 -17.02 19.85
N ILE A 96 20.31 -17.14 18.75
CA ILE A 96 21.53 -17.95 18.68
C ILE A 96 22.60 -17.47 19.67
N THR A 97 22.77 -16.15 19.85
CA THR A 97 23.69 -15.60 20.85
C THR A 97 23.25 -15.97 22.27
N ALA A 98 21.99 -15.68 22.63
CA ALA A 98 21.45 -15.93 23.96
C ALA A 98 21.40 -17.43 24.34
N LEU A 99 21.26 -18.33 23.35
CA LEU A 99 21.38 -19.77 23.54
C LEU A 99 22.80 -20.14 23.98
N LYS A 100 23.82 -19.69 23.23
CA LYS A 100 25.24 -19.93 23.54
C LYS A 100 25.62 -19.36 24.92
N GLU A 101 25.12 -18.17 25.26
CA GLU A 101 25.32 -17.53 26.57
C GLU A 101 24.76 -18.34 27.75
N THR A 102 23.71 -19.16 27.55
CA THR A 102 23.14 -20.04 28.60
C THR A 102 23.68 -21.47 28.58
N GLY A 103 24.77 -21.73 27.85
CA GLY A 103 25.31 -23.08 27.66
C GLY A 103 24.36 -24.03 26.92
N CYS A 104 23.39 -23.49 26.19
CA CYS A 104 22.43 -24.24 25.38
C CYS A 104 22.96 -24.34 23.95
N VAL A 105 23.35 -25.54 23.50
CA VAL A 105 23.96 -25.70 22.18
C VAL A 105 22.87 -25.61 21.09
N PRO A 106 22.90 -24.61 20.18
CA PRO A 106 21.96 -24.55 19.06
C PRO A 106 22.25 -25.66 18.04
N VAL A 107 21.19 -26.26 17.50
CA VAL A 107 21.22 -27.33 16.51
C VAL A 107 20.21 -27.00 15.40
N LEU A 108 20.67 -26.76 14.17
CA LEU A 108 19.78 -26.37 13.05
C LEU A 108 19.36 -27.59 12.24
N ILE A 109 18.04 -27.83 12.11
CA ILE A 109 17.52 -29.01 11.38
C ILE A 109 16.38 -28.62 10.44
N SER A 110 16.63 -28.77 9.13
CA SER A 110 15.78 -28.29 8.03
C SER A 110 15.54 -29.39 6.99
N GLY A 111 14.38 -29.38 6.34
CA GLY A 111 14.13 -30.27 5.20
C GLY A 111 15.00 -29.96 3.98
N GLY A 112 15.47 -28.70 3.85
CA GLY A 112 16.23 -28.22 2.69
C GLY A 112 17.63 -28.85 2.53
N PRO A 113 18.31 -28.56 1.41
CA PRO A 113 19.63 -29.12 1.10
C PRO A 113 20.67 -28.82 2.20
N GLN A 114 21.42 -29.84 2.62
CA GLN A 114 22.49 -29.77 3.62
C GLN A 114 23.47 -28.61 3.39
N GLU A 115 23.78 -28.31 2.14
CA GLU A 115 24.70 -27.26 1.69
C GLU A 115 24.11 -25.85 1.92
N MET A 116 22.81 -25.66 1.67
CA MET A 116 22.11 -24.41 2.02
C MET A 116 22.02 -24.21 3.54
N VAL A 117 21.77 -25.30 4.29
CA VAL A 117 21.79 -25.26 5.76
C VAL A 117 23.21 -24.95 6.28
N ALA A 118 24.27 -25.40 5.60
CA ALA A 118 25.65 -25.09 5.94
C ALA A 118 25.96 -23.58 5.83
N HIS A 119 25.47 -22.91 4.79
CA HIS A 119 25.64 -21.46 4.63
C HIS A 119 24.97 -20.69 5.79
N LEU A 120 23.75 -21.06 6.17
CA LEU A 120 23.05 -20.49 7.32
C LEU A 120 23.79 -20.77 8.64
N ALA A 121 24.24 -22.01 8.83
CA ALA A 121 24.97 -22.44 10.02
C ALA A 121 26.29 -21.68 10.18
N GLY A 122 27.02 -21.43 9.09
CA GLY A 122 28.22 -20.59 9.06
C GLY A 122 27.95 -19.14 9.46
N GLU A 123 26.93 -18.50 8.88
CA GLU A 123 26.52 -17.12 9.19
C GLU A 123 26.13 -16.94 10.67
N LEU A 124 25.52 -17.96 11.28
CA LEU A 124 25.10 -17.97 12.69
C LEU A 124 26.18 -18.54 13.64
N GLY A 125 27.31 -19.03 13.10
CA GLY A 125 28.37 -19.70 13.85
C GLY A 125 27.86 -20.90 14.66
N VAL A 126 26.98 -21.72 14.07
CA VAL A 126 26.38 -22.91 14.70
C VAL A 126 27.03 -24.17 14.12
N PRO A 127 27.80 -24.95 14.90
CA PRO A 127 28.54 -26.09 14.35
C PRO A 127 27.68 -27.34 14.12
N LEU A 128 26.53 -27.47 14.81
CA LEU A 128 25.65 -28.64 14.70
C LEU A 128 24.48 -28.34 13.78
N PHE A 129 24.47 -28.93 12.58
CA PHE A 129 23.39 -28.74 11.61
C PHE A 129 23.19 -29.92 10.65
N ARG A 130 21.94 -30.21 10.30
CA ARG A 130 21.56 -31.28 9.36
C ARG A 130 20.46 -30.80 8.41
N GLY A 131 20.69 -30.98 7.12
CA GLY A 131 19.68 -30.87 6.06
C GLY A 131 19.49 -32.20 5.35
N THR A 132 18.65 -32.22 4.32
CA THR A 132 18.58 -33.37 3.39
C THR A 132 19.86 -33.42 2.54
N ARG A 133 20.50 -34.59 2.49
CA ARG A 133 21.68 -34.87 1.66
C ARG A 133 21.25 -35.64 0.43
N PHE A 134 21.70 -35.20 -0.73
CA PHE A 134 21.49 -35.89 -2.01
C PHE A 134 22.73 -36.72 -2.37
N GLU A 135 22.53 -37.85 -3.03
CA GLU A 135 23.62 -38.77 -3.37
C GLU A 135 24.40 -38.26 -4.58
N THR A 136 25.74 -38.31 -4.48
CA THR A 136 26.67 -37.81 -5.50
C THR A 136 27.66 -38.88 -5.91
N ALA A 137 27.95 -39.01 -7.22
CA ALA A 137 28.99 -39.86 -7.77
C ALA A 137 29.78 -39.07 -8.83
N ASP A 138 31.10 -39.25 -8.88
CA ASP A 138 32.00 -38.66 -9.89
C ASP A 138 31.85 -37.12 -10.10
N GLY A 139 31.42 -36.41 -9.05
CA GLY A 139 31.20 -34.95 -9.07
C GLY A 139 29.83 -34.50 -9.61
N LEU A 140 28.92 -35.44 -9.89
CA LEU A 140 27.54 -35.21 -10.30
C LEU A 140 26.54 -35.70 -9.22
N TYR A 141 25.33 -35.13 -9.17
CA TYR A 141 24.23 -35.71 -8.38
C TYR A 141 23.61 -36.92 -9.12
N THR A 142 23.38 -38.02 -8.41
CA THR A 142 22.88 -39.29 -8.99
C THR A 142 21.37 -39.33 -9.18
N GLY A 143 20.64 -38.34 -8.67
CA GLY A 143 19.18 -38.30 -8.69
C GLY A 143 18.47 -38.85 -7.45
N ARG A 144 19.19 -39.28 -6.40
CA ARG A 144 18.63 -39.95 -5.21
C ARG A 144 18.87 -39.17 -3.92
N VAL A 145 18.02 -39.37 -2.92
CA VAL A 145 18.24 -38.88 -1.55
C VAL A 145 19.18 -39.85 -0.81
N ALA A 146 20.30 -39.34 -0.28
CA ALA A 146 21.25 -40.12 0.53
C ALA A 146 20.86 -40.14 2.02
N ALA A 147 20.26 -39.06 2.53
CA ALA A 147 19.66 -38.99 3.85
C ALA A 147 18.68 -37.80 3.93
N THR A 148 17.60 -37.92 4.69
CA THR A 148 16.68 -36.80 4.98
C THR A 148 16.34 -36.74 6.46
N VAL A 149 15.77 -35.61 6.90
CA VAL A 149 15.36 -35.35 8.30
C VAL A 149 13.84 -35.28 8.49
N CYS A 150 13.05 -35.54 7.43
CA CYS A 150 11.59 -35.57 7.46
C CYS A 150 11.07 -36.50 8.57
N GLY A 151 10.41 -35.93 9.58
CA GLY A 151 9.80 -36.67 10.69
C GLY A 151 10.77 -37.27 11.72
N GLY A 152 12.06 -36.91 11.67
CA GLY A 152 13.11 -37.49 12.54
C GLY A 152 14.12 -36.45 13.06
N LYS A 153 13.67 -35.22 13.35
CA LYS A 153 14.57 -34.13 13.77
C LYS A 153 15.24 -34.39 15.13
N ASP A 154 14.55 -35.07 16.03
CA ASP A 154 15.07 -35.60 17.30
C ASP A 154 16.23 -36.60 17.11
N ALA A 155 16.05 -37.59 16.22
CA ALA A 155 17.09 -38.56 15.89
C ALA A 155 18.29 -37.90 15.20
N ALA A 156 18.03 -36.98 14.27
CA ALA A 156 19.07 -36.19 13.60
C ALA A 156 19.85 -35.26 14.58
N ALA A 157 19.21 -34.78 15.65
CA ALA A 157 19.89 -34.03 16.71
C ALA A 157 20.81 -34.93 17.56
N GLN A 158 20.38 -36.15 17.92
CA GLN A 158 21.24 -37.08 18.65
C GLN A 158 22.41 -37.60 17.79
N ASP A 159 22.19 -37.85 16.49
CA ASP A 159 23.23 -38.17 15.51
C ASP A 159 24.26 -37.03 15.33
N LEU A 160 23.83 -35.76 15.40
CA LEU A 160 24.73 -34.60 15.41
C LEU A 160 25.54 -34.46 16.70
N VAL A 161 24.98 -34.88 17.84
CA VAL A 161 25.63 -34.80 19.16
C VAL A 161 26.54 -36.01 19.43
N GLY A 162 26.33 -37.13 18.74
CA GLY A 162 27.18 -38.32 18.83
C GLY A 162 26.97 -39.09 20.14
N GLU A 163 28.06 -39.54 20.75
CA GLU A 163 28.05 -40.33 22.00
C GLU A 163 27.61 -39.53 23.23
N GLU A 164 27.59 -38.20 23.16
CA GLU A 164 27.09 -37.37 24.26
C GLU A 164 25.57 -37.51 24.45
N ARG A 165 25.15 -37.74 25.69
CA ARG A 165 23.73 -37.82 26.02
C ARG A 165 23.09 -36.43 26.03
N ILE A 166 22.04 -36.25 25.22
CA ILE A 166 21.19 -35.06 25.29
C ILE A 166 20.33 -35.11 26.56
N ASP A 167 20.35 -34.03 27.34
CA ASP A 167 19.40 -33.77 28.42
C ASP A 167 18.12 -33.17 27.82
N TRP A 168 17.25 -34.06 27.33
CA TRP A 168 16.01 -33.67 26.67
C TRP A 168 15.07 -32.83 27.57
N PRO A 169 14.87 -33.15 28.88
CA PRO A 169 14.13 -32.28 29.80
C PRO A 169 14.69 -30.86 29.98
N ALA A 170 16.00 -30.66 29.97
CA ALA A 170 16.60 -29.31 30.05
C ALA A 170 16.64 -28.57 28.69
N SER A 171 16.50 -29.31 27.59
CA SER A 171 16.59 -28.81 26.21
C SER A 171 15.30 -28.16 25.73
N LEU A 172 15.39 -27.45 24.62
CA LEU A 172 14.26 -26.77 23.96
C LEU A 172 14.19 -27.08 22.46
N ALA A 173 13.01 -26.89 21.87
CA ALA A 173 12.80 -27.04 20.44
C ALA A 173 11.87 -25.93 19.92
N VAL A 174 12.16 -25.41 18.73
CA VAL A 174 11.35 -24.39 18.06
C VAL A 174 11.07 -24.83 16.63
N GLY A 175 9.79 -24.87 16.25
CA GLY A 175 9.35 -25.28 14.90
C GLY A 175 7.90 -24.92 14.61
N ASN A 176 7.52 -24.99 13.34
CA ASN A 176 6.27 -24.43 12.80
C ASN A 176 5.34 -25.46 12.12
N SER A 177 5.83 -26.68 11.86
CA SER A 177 5.19 -27.69 11.00
C SER A 177 4.97 -29.03 11.71
N LEU A 178 4.16 -29.93 11.12
CA LEU A 178 4.07 -31.31 11.61
C LEU A 178 5.40 -32.08 11.53
N GLY A 179 6.36 -31.64 10.69
CA GLY A 179 7.71 -32.21 10.64
C GLY A 179 8.56 -31.95 11.89
N ASP A 180 8.14 -31.02 12.76
CA ASP A 180 8.81 -30.66 14.02
C ASP A 180 8.28 -31.44 15.22
N VAL A 181 7.22 -32.24 15.05
CA VAL A 181 6.50 -32.89 16.16
C VAL A 181 7.38 -33.86 16.93
N SER A 182 8.39 -34.50 16.31
CA SER A 182 9.27 -35.43 17.04
C SER A 182 10.18 -34.68 18.02
N SER A 183 10.88 -33.63 17.59
CA SER A 183 11.71 -32.81 18.47
C SER A 183 10.88 -32.05 19.51
N LEU A 184 9.72 -31.50 19.13
CA LEU A 184 8.77 -30.85 20.07
C LEU A 184 8.18 -31.84 21.11
N SER A 185 8.04 -33.13 20.78
CA SER A 185 7.58 -34.14 21.74
C SER A 185 8.67 -34.62 22.69
N GLN A 186 9.94 -34.45 22.33
CA GLN A 186 11.07 -34.98 23.06
C GLN A 186 11.59 -34.02 24.14
N VAL A 187 11.53 -32.70 23.90
CA VAL A 187 12.11 -31.68 24.79
C VAL A 187 11.21 -31.31 25.97
N GLY A 188 11.81 -30.86 27.08
CA GLY A 188 11.07 -30.28 28.21
C GLY A 188 10.58 -28.84 27.98
N ARG A 189 11.10 -28.14 26.96
CA ARG A 189 10.68 -26.77 26.58
C ARG A 189 10.36 -26.66 25.08
N PRO A 190 9.25 -27.25 24.60
CA PRO A 190 8.80 -27.06 23.23
C PRO A 190 8.18 -25.67 23.06
N VAL A 191 8.50 -24.99 21.95
CA VAL A 191 7.82 -23.75 21.54
C VAL A 191 7.38 -23.87 20.09
N VAL A 192 6.10 -23.63 19.86
CA VAL A 192 5.47 -23.76 18.56
C VAL A 192 5.43 -22.38 17.89
N PHE A 193 6.19 -22.19 16.81
CA PHE A 193 6.38 -20.90 16.17
C PHE A 193 5.42 -20.72 14.98
N GLU A 194 4.63 -19.64 14.98
CA GLU A 194 3.73 -19.23 13.88
C GLU A 194 3.03 -20.38 13.11
N PRO A 195 2.42 -21.36 13.82
CA PRO A 195 2.25 -22.72 13.30
C PRO A 195 1.24 -22.88 12.17
N THR A 196 1.49 -23.88 11.32
CA THR A 196 0.52 -24.42 10.36
C THR A 196 -0.77 -24.91 11.06
N PRO A 197 -1.92 -25.03 10.35
CA PRO A 197 -3.20 -25.37 10.98
C PRO A 197 -3.18 -26.67 11.79
N ALA A 198 -2.60 -27.77 11.29
CA ALA A 198 -2.56 -29.03 12.01
C ALA A 198 -1.59 -29.00 13.21
N LEU A 199 -0.42 -28.35 13.11
CA LEU A 199 0.44 -28.17 14.29
C LEU A 199 -0.24 -27.29 15.34
N ARG A 200 -1.01 -26.27 14.92
CA ARG A 200 -1.76 -25.39 15.83
C ARG A 200 -2.86 -26.13 16.60
N LEU A 201 -3.50 -27.13 15.99
CA LEU A 201 -4.45 -28.03 16.65
C LEU A 201 -3.72 -28.97 17.63
N LEU A 202 -2.61 -29.57 17.21
CA LEU A 202 -1.81 -30.46 18.06
C LEU A 202 -1.20 -29.72 19.26
N ALA A 203 -0.71 -28.49 19.07
CA ALA A 203 -0.17 -27.64 20.13
C ALA A 203 -1.21 -27.36 21.22
N ARG A 204 -2.47 -27.08 20.84
CA ARG A 204 -3.60 -26.94 21.78
C ARG A 204 -3.86 -28.23 22.56
N HIS A 205 -3.87 -29.39 21.90
CA HIS A 205 -4.05 -30.68 22.57
C HIS A 205 -2.87 -31.04 23.50
N ARG A 206 -1.64 -30.67 23.13
CA ARG A 206 -0.41 -30.93 23.90
C ARG A 206 -0.12 -29.86 24.96
N SER A 207 -0.92 -28.79 25.02
CA SER A 207 -0.66 -27.57 25.81
C SER A 207 0.74 -26.95 25.55
N TRP A 208 1.24 -27.07 24.32
CA TRP A 208 2.50 -26.44 23.93
C TRP A 208 2.32 -24.93 23.71
N PRO A 209 3.22 -24.08 24.23
CA PRO A 209 3.13 -22.64 24.03
C PRO A 209 3.32 -22.27 22.55
N VAL A 210 2.40 -21.47 22.03
CA VAL A 210 2.49 -20.91 20.68
C VAL A 210 3.07 -19.49 20.77
N CYS A 211 4.11 -19.23 19.98
CA CYS A 211 4.80 -17.94 19.89
C CYS A 211 4.87 -17.45 18.44
N ASP A 212 5.25 -16.19 18.29
CA ASP A 212 5.51 -15.50 17.02
C ASP A 212 6.86 -14.76 17.07
N ARG A 213 7.25 -14.15 15.94
CA ARG A 213 8.49 -13.36 15.79
C ARG A 213 8.71 -12.23 16.81
N THR A 214 7.66 -11.75 17.47
CA THR A 214 7.71 -10.69 18.50
C THR A 214 7.73 -11.27 19.92
N SER A 215 7.04 -12.40 20.15
CA SER A 215 6.83 -12.99 21.47
C SER A 215 7.86 -14.06 21.86
N LEU A 216 8.48 -14.76 20.89
CA LEU A 216 9.40 -15.89 21.13
C LEU A 216 10.54 -15.56 22.10
N LEU A 217 11.28 -14.47 21.88
CA LEU A 217 12.41 -14.09 22.76
C LEU A 217 11.96 -13.67 24.16
N THR A 218 10.75 -13.14 24.30
CA THR A 218 10.19 -12.73 25.60
C THR A 218 9.75 -13.97 26.36
N HIS A 219 8.97 -14.85 25.73
CA HIS A 219 8.55 -16.14 26.30
C HIS A 219 9.73 -17.00 26.78
N LEU A 220 10.79 -17.09 25.98
CA LEU A 220 12.01 -17.82 26.35
C LEU A 220 12.82 -17.15 27.48
N ARG A 221 12.65 -15.84 27.74
CA ARG A 221 13.22 -15.17 28.93
C ARG A 221 12.35 -15.40 30.15
N ASP A 222 11.03 -15.30 30.01
CA ASP A 222 10.06 -15.50 31.09
C ASP A 222 10.12 -16.94 31.64
N GLN A 223 10.40 -17.93 30.80
CA GLN A 223 10.69 -19.32 31.20
C GLN A 223 12.13 -19.55 31.70
N ALA A 224 12.95 -18.51 31.86
CA ALA A 224 14.38 -18.61 32.15
C ALA A 224 15.10 -19.62 31.25
N ALA A 225 14.83 -19.59 29.94
CA ALA A 225 15.54 -20.38 28.93
C ALA A 225 16.65 -19.58 28.23
N LEU A 226 16.53 -18.25 28.21
CA LEU A 226 17.48 -17.25 27.70
C LEU A 226 17.72 -16.14 28.76
N PRO A 227 18.81 -15.36 28.68
CA PRO A 227 19.06 -14.25 29.60
C PRO A 227 18.21 -13.02 29.26
N VAL A 228 17.89 -12.23 30.27
CA VAL A 228 17.41 -10.85 30.09
C VAL A 228 18.61 -10.01 29.61
N PRO A 229 18.53 -9.32 28.46
CA PRO A 229 19.65 -8.54 27.94
C PRO A 229 19.93 -7.34 28.86
N PRO A 230 21.20 -6.91 29.00
CA PRO A 230 21.53 -5.72 29.78
C PRO A 230 20.87 -4.47 29.18
N PRO A 231 20.47 -3.49 30.01
CA PRO A 231 19.90 -2.25 29.52
C PRO A 231 20.90 -1.55 28.61
N ARG A 232 20.48 -1.19 27.39
CA ARG A 232 21.32 -0.41 26.47
C ARG A 232 21.66 0.93 27.13
N PRO A 233 22.92 1.41 27.08
CA PRO A 233 23.26 2.73 27.57
C PRO A 233 22.46 3.77 26.78
N ALA A 234 21.84 4.72 27.50
CA ALA A 234 21.10 5.79 26.88
C ALA A 234 22.05 6.68 26.07
N ARG A 235 21.65 7.06 24.85
CA ARG A 235 22.16 8.28 24.23
C ARG A 235 21.35 9.45 24.79
N ASP A 236 22.05 10.50 25.19
CA ASP A 236 21.42 11.72 25.71
C ASP A 236 20.59 12.41 24.62
N LEU A 237 19.27 12.16 24.66
CA LEU A 237 18.28 13.02 24.05
C LEU A 237 17.93 14.14 25.05
N PRO A 238 17.83 15.40 24.61
CA PRO A 238 17.48 16.52 25.50
C PRO A 238 16.20 16.24 26.29
N SER A 239 16.32 16.18 27.62
CA SER A 239 15.29 15.67 28.53
C SER A 239 14.19 16.68 28.87
N THR A 240 13.73 17.46 27.89
CA THR A 240 12.52 18.26 27.98
C THR A 240 11.30 17.48 27.48
N ARG A 241 10.88 16.46 28.25
CA ARG A 241 9.49 15.98 28.17
C ARG A 241 8.58 17.14 28.62
N PRO A 242 7.72 17.72 27.76
CA PRO A 242 6.72 18.65 28.25
C PRO A 242 5.72 17.85 29.07
N THR A 243 5.44 18.27 30.30
CA THR A 243 4.32 17.74 31.10
C THR A 243 3.01 18.30 30.57
N VAL A 244 2.64 17.87 29.36
CA VAL A 244 1.31 18.09 28.79
C VAL A 244 0.28 17.45 29.74
N PRO A 245 -0.82 18.12 30.09
CA PRO A 245 -1.93 17.49 30.80
C PRO A 245 -2.40 16.22 30.07
N ALA A 246 -3.02 15.29 30.80
CA ALA A 246 -3.54 14.06 30.21
C ALA A 246 -4.76 14.35 29.30
N THR A 247 -4.50 14.69 28.04
CA THR A 247 -5.52 14.99 27.04
C THR A 247 -6.36 13.75 26.75
N SER A 248 -7.59 13.70 27.26
CA SER A 248 -8.50 12.58 27.01
C SER A 248 -8.94 12.54 25.55
N VAL A 249 -9.15 11.34 25.00
CA VAL A 249 -9.63 11.14 23.62
C VAL A 249 -10.91 11.93 23.38
N ALA A 250 -11.86 11.88 24.32
CA ALA A 250 -13.10 12.64 24.27
C ALA A 250 -12.90 14.17 24.12
N SER A 251 -11.85 14.75 24.74
CA SER A 251 -11.55 16.19 24.60
C SER A 251 -10.99 16.52 23.21
N VAL A 252 -10.13 15.66 22.66
CA VAL A 252 -9.60 15.80 21.28
C VAL A 252 -10.72 15.65 20.26
N VAL A 253 -11.54 14.59 20.39
CA VAL A 253 -12.71 14.30 19.55
C VAL A 253 -13.69 15.47 19.57
N ARG A 254 -14.04 16.02 20.74
CA ARG A 254 -14.95 17.17 20.84
C ARG A 254 -14.42 18.38 20.07
N ARG A 255 -13.18 18.80 20.31
CA ARG A 255 -12.56 19.96 19.61
C ARG A 255 -12.51 19.76 18.09
N LEU A 256 -12.23 18.54 17.64
CA LEU A 256 -12.14 18.21 16.22
C LEU A 256 -13.53 18.11 15.56
N THR A 257 -14.54 17.67 16.30
CA THR A 257 -15.96 17.65 15.89
C THR A 257 -16.50 19.07 15.74
N GLU A 258 -16.26 19.93 16.72
CA GLU A 258 -16.61 21.36 16.69
C GLU A 258 -16.02 22.02 15.43
N ARG A 259 -14.71 21.88 15.24
CA ARG A 259 -13.98 22.39 14.06
C ARG A 259 -14.49 21.86 12.72
N LEU A 260 -14.94 20.60 12.65
CA LEU A 260 -15.48 20.04 11.41
C LEU A 260 -16.91 20.51 11.14
N LEU A 261 -17.70 20.76 12.18
CA LEU A 261 -19.02 21.38 12.06
C LEU A 261 -18.91 22.85 11.60
N ASP A 262 -17.91 23.60 12.08
CA ASP A 262 -17.57 24.95 11.60
C ASP A 262 -17.20 24.99 10.09
N GLN A 263 -16.82 23.85 9.51
CA GLN A 263 -16.51 23.69 8.08
C GLN A 263 -17.69 23.20 7.23
N VAL A 264 -18.84 22.90 7.85
CA VAL A 264 -20.09 22.61 7.11
C VAL A 264 -20.76 23.93 6.75
N GLY A 265 -20.62 24.34 5.49
CA GLY A 265 -21.30 25.53 4.97
C GLY A 265 -22.83 25.40 5.02
N GLY A 266 -23.54 26.53 5.03
CA GLY A 266 -24.99 26.62 5.26
C GLY A 266 -25.93 25.94 4.24
N GLN A 267 -25.42 25.09 3.36
CA GLN A 267 -26.19 24.16 2.52
C GLN A 267 -25.97 22.69 2.89
N GLY A 268 -25.03 22.36 3.78
CA GLY A 268 -24.60 21.00 4.11
C GLY A 268 -23.26 20.57 3.47
N ALA A 269 -22.62 21.42 2.68
CA ALA A 269 -21.36 21.11 2.01
C ALA A 269 -20.13 21.36 2.92
N VAL A 270 -19.17 20.43 2.93
CA VAL A 270 -17.81 20.65 3.43
C VAL A 270 -16.94 21.08 2.24
N THR A 271 -16.35 22.27 2.31
CA THR A 271 -15.76 23.00 1.15
C THR A 271 -14.61 22.29 0.43
N GLY A 272 -13.98 21.28 1.04
CA GLY A 272 -13.08 20.34 0.36
C GLY A 272 -11.94 20.98 -0.44
N GLU A 273 -11.44 22.15 -0.05
CA GLU A 273 -10.59 22.96 -0.92
C GLU A 273 -9.20 22.34 -1.16
N CYS A 274 -8.80 22.22 -2.42
CA CYS A 274 -7.43 21.90 -2.77
C CYS A 274 -6.51 23.11 -2.57
N ARG A 275 -5.38 22.90 -1.89
CA ARG A 275 -4.27 23.86 -1.80
C ARG A 275 -3.61 24.09 -3.17
N SER A 276 -3.00 25.27 -3.32
CA SER A 276 -2.17 25.62 -4.47
C SER A 276 -0.95 24.71 -4.62
N ARG A 277 -0.49 24.53 -5.87
CA ARG A 277 0.77 23.85 -6.22
C ARG A 277 1.64 24.70 -7.13
N VAL A 278 2.93 24.39 -7.16
CA VAL A 278 3.91 24.97 -8.08
C VAL A 278 3.55 24.67 -9.54
N THR A 279 3.29 23.40 -9.88
CA THR A 279 2.99 22.95 -11.25
C THR A 279 1.88 23.77 -11.93
N GLU A 280 0.68 23.84 -11.36
CA GLU A 280 -0.43 24.60 -11.97
C GLU A 280 -0.19 26.11 -11.94
N SER A 281 0.50 26.63 -10.91
CA SER A 281 0.85 28.07 -10.83
C SER A 281 1.83 28.49 -11.93
N ALA A 282 2.80 27.62 -12.22
CA ALA A 282 3.80 27.80 -13.28
C ALA A 282 3.19 27.73 -14.69
N LEU A 283 2.31 26.74 -14.91
CA LEU A 283 1.54 26.60 -16.15
C LEU A 283 0.62 27.80 -16.39
N MET A 284 -0.09 28.28 -15.36
CA MET A 284 -0.93 29.48 -15.46
C MET A 284 -0.12 30.76 -15.71
N LEU A 285 1.01 30.95 -15.03
CA LEU A 285 1.89 32.10 -15.28
C LEU A 285 2.44 32.08 -16.70
N THR A 286 2.79 30.90 -17.22
CA THR A 286 3.22 30.70 -18.60
C THR A 286 2.10 31.06 -19.60
N LEU A 287 0.88 30.58 -19.38
CA LEU A 287 -0.28 30.87 -20.22
C LEU A 287 -0.58 32.37 -20.30
N LEU A 288 -0.60 33.05 -19.15
CA LEU A 288 -0.85 34.49 -19.04
C LEU A 288 0.25 35.34 -19.67
N ARG A 289 1.52 34.97 -19.52
CA ARG A 289 2.66 35.65 -20.17
C ARG A 289 2.59 35.53 -21.69
N ARG A 290 2.32 34.34 -22.22
CA ARG A 290 2.11 34.10 -23.66
C ARG A 290 0.91 34.88 -24.21
N ALA A 291 -0.19 34.96 -23.44
CA ALA A 291 -1.39 35.74 -23.77
C ALA A 291 -1.23 37.26 -23.52
N LYS A 292 -0.16 37.69 -22.84
CA LYS A 292 0.13 39.09 -22.47
C LYS A 292 -1.01 39.77 -21.68
N THR A 293 -1.72 39.01 -20.85
CA THR A 293 -2.94 39.47 -20.14
C THR A 293 -2.89 39.27 -18.62
N LEU A 294 -3.80 39.91 -17.89
CA LEU A 294 -3.97 39.85 -16.43
C LEU A 294 -2.66 40.04 -15.61
N PRO A 295 -1.94 41.18 -15.75
CA PRO A 295 -0.65 41.40 -15.09
C PRO A 295 -0.69 41.30 -13.55
N GLY A 296 -1.80 41.71 -12.92
CA GLY A 296 -1.98 41.54 -11.47
C GLY A 296 -2.03 40.06 -11.03
N VAL A 297 -2.60 39.19 -11.87
CA VAL A 297 -2.60 37.73 -11.61
C VAL A 297 -1.21 37.14 -11.85
N GLN A 298 -0.52 37.57 -12.91
CA GLN A 298 0.89 37.18 -13.14
C GLN A 298 1.79 37.53 -11.94
N SER A 299 1.58 38.70 -11.34
CA SER A 299 2.31 39.13 -10.14
C SER A 299 2.04 38.21 -8.94
N ARG A 300 0.77 37.89 -8.63
CA ARG A 300 0.40 36.95 -7.55
C ARG A 300 1.06 35.58 -7.74
N LEU A 301 0.98 35.02 -8.94
CA LEU A 301 1.57 33.71 -9.29
C LEU A 301 3.11 33.72 -9.17
N HIS A 302 3.76 34.79 -9.62
CA HIS A 302 5.20 34.95 -9.43
C HIS A 302 5.58 35.00 -7.94
N THR A 303 4.85 35.78 -7.13
CA THR A 303 5.10 35.87 -5.68
C THR A 303 4.82 34.54 -4.96
N TYR A 304 3.87 33.74 -5.43
CA TYR A 304 3.66 32.36 -4.95
C TYR A 304 4.85 31.44 -5.29
N LEU A 305 5.27 31.39 -6.56
CA LEU A 305 6.38 30.54 -7.02
C LEU A 305 7.70 30.90 -6.32
N SER A 306 8.03 32.19 -6.20
CA SER A 306 9.26 32.65 -5.54
C SER A 306 9.33 32.28 -4.06
N ARG A 307 8.21 32.27 -3.34
CA ARG A 307 8.14 31.80 -1.94
C ARG A 307 8.27 30.27 -1.87
N SER A 308 7.54 29.57 -2.73
CA SER A 308 7.47 28.10 -2.76
C SER A 308 8.84 27.43 -2.99
N ARG A 309 9.73 28.09 -3.73
CA ARG A 309 11.10 27.60 -4.03
C ARG A 309 11.93 27.21 -2.79
N THR A 310 11.63 27.77 -1.63
CA THR A 310 12.36 27.46 -0.38
C THR A 310 12.00 26.11 0.25
N ALA A 311 10.88 25.51 -0.15
CA ALA A 311 10.37 24.23 0.36
C ALA A 311 9.99 23.24 -0.77
N ALA A 312 10.36 23.54 -2.01
CA ALA A 312 10.12 22.70 -3.18
C ALA A 312 11.05 21.48 -3.20
N ASP A 313 10.58 20.38 -3.80
CA ASP A 313 11.45 19.26 -4.14
C ASP A 313 12.23 19.53 -5.44
N ALA A 314 13.02 18.55 -5.92
CA ALA A 314 13.83 18.71 -7.13
C ALA A 314 12.99 18.99 -8.40
N PHE A 315 11.78 18.43 -8.50
CA PHE A 315 10.91 18.62 -9.65
C PHE A 315 10.27 20.01 -9.60
N ASP A 316 9.63 20.36 -8.48
CA ASP A 316 9.01 21.68 -8.33
C ASP A 316 10.06 22.82 -8.37
N THR A 317 11.28 22.60 -7.88
CA THR A 317 12.39 23.56 -8.05
C THR A 317 12.74 23.77 -9.52
N SER A 318 12.85 22.69 -10.30
CA SER A 318 13.12 22.76 -11.74
C SER A 318 12.00 23.47 -12.51
N VAL A 319 10.74 23.23 -12.12
CA VAL A 319 9.57 23.94 -12.67
C VAL A 319 9.62 25.44 -12.34
N ILE A 320 9.97 25.81 -11.11
CA ILE A 320 10.12 27.22 -10.71
C ILE A 320 11.25 27.91 -11.49
N ASP A 321 12.43 27.30 -11.56
CA ASP A 321 13.60 27.92 -12.19
C ASP A 321 13.45 28.04 -13.71
N ALA A 322 12.82 27.06 -14.36
CA ALA A 322 12.39 27.16 -15.74
C ALA A 322 11.40 28.32 -15.95
N THR A 323 10.37 28.42 -15.10
CA THR A 323 9.32 29.44 -15.23
C THR A 323 9.80 30.86 -14.92
N LEU A 324 10.56 31.05 -13.84
CA LEU A 324 10.94 32.38 -13.35
C LEU A 324 12.26 32.88 -13.92
N HIS A 325 13.17 31.98 -14.29
CA HIS A 325 14.56 32.30 -14.64
C HIS A 325 14.99 31.76 -16.01
N GLY A 326 14.15 30.97 -16.69
CA GLY A 326 14.46 30.37 -17.99
C GLY A 326 15.51 29.25 -17.93
N ILE A 327 15.75 28.68 -16.75
CA ILE A 327 16.77 27.65 -16.52
C ILE A 327 16.16 26.27 -16.76
N ALA A 328 16.62 25.56 -17.80
CA ALA A 328 16.27 24.15 -18.00
C ALA A 328 17.08 23.23 -17.06
N PRO A 329 16.50 22.12 -16.56
CA PRO A 329 17.25 21.13 -15.79
C PRO A 329 18.24 20.38 -16.70
N ALA A 330 19.47 20.19 -16.23
CA ALA A 330 20.57 19.63 -17.02
C ALA A 330 20.36 18.17 -17.49
N ASP A 331 19.50 17.42 -16.79
CA ASP A 331 19.06 16.07 -17.19
C ASP A 331 17.60 15.88 -16.80
N ARG A 332 16.71 16.11 -17.78
CA ARG A 332 15.24 15.95 -17.64
C ARG A 332 14.85 14.51 -17.34
N HIS A 333 15.47 13.56 -18.04
CA HIS A 333 15.13 12.15 -17.95
C HIS A 333 15.45 11.63 -16.55
N ARG A 334 16.67 11.88 -16.06
CA ARG A 334 17.07 11.52 -14.69
C ARG A 334 16.20 12.19 -13.64
N LEU A 335 15.89 13.48 -13.77
CA LEU A 335 15.00 14.19 -12.84
C LEU A 335 13.63 13.49 -12.75
N ILE A 336 13.11 13.00 -13.88
CA ILE A 336 11.82 12.30 -13.94
C ILE A 336 11.93 10.89 -13.36
N GLU A 337 12.97 10.11 -13.66
CA GLU A 337 13.18 8.81 -13.01
C GLU A 337 13.37 8.95 -11.48
N GLU A 338 14.10 9.96 -11.00
CA GLU A 338 14.23 10.27 -9.57
C GLU A 338 12.89 10.69 -8.95
N THR A 339 12.05 11.42 -9.69
CA THR A 339 10.66 11.76 -9.29
C THR A 339 9.76 10.51 -9.19
N PHE A 340 10.04 9.45 -9.97
CA PHE A 340 9.39 8.15 -9.85
C PHE A 340 10.03 7.19 -8.84
N ALA A 341 11.30 7.38 -8.45
CA ALA A 341 12.03 6.43 -7.61
C ALA A 341 11.40 6.21 -6.22
N GLY A 342 10.75 7.23 -5.64
CA GLY A 342 9.96 7.10 -4.41
C GLY A 342 8.52 6.62 -4.62
N ALA A 343 8.04 6.57 -5.86
CA ALA A 343 6.69 6.16 -6.21
C ALA A 343 6.68 4.69 -6.63
N ALA A 344 6.49 3.78 -5.67
CA ALA A 344 6.32 2.34 -5.89
C ALA A 344 4.99 1.97 -6.60
N GLN A 345 4.74 2.59 -7.76
CA GLN A 345 3.66 2.37 -8.71
C GLN A 345 4.29 2.25 -10.10
N HIS A 346 3.80 1.35 -10.94
CA HIS A 346 4.28 1.24 -12.32
C HIS A 346 4.24 2.60 -13.04
N SER A 347 5.41 3.07 -13.45
CA SER A 347 5.67 4.38 -14.04
C SER A 347 5.39 4.37 -15.55
N SER A 348 4.15 4.02 -15.91
CA SER A 348 3.67 3.96 -17.30
C SER A 348 4.03 5.22 -18.08
N ASP A 349 4.45 5.07 -19.34
CA ASP A 349 4.98 6.15 -20.20
C ASP A 349 4.09 7.40 -20.24
N ARG A 350 2.75 7.21 -20.26
CA ARG A 350 1.73 8.28 -20.16
C ARG A 350 1.89 9.22 -18.94
N LYS A 351 2.55 8.79 -17.86
CA LYS A 351 2.85 9.59 -16.66
C LYS A 351 4.19 10.32 -16.82
N LYS A 352 5.25 9.64 -17.28
CA LYS A 352 6.58 10.24 -17.55
C LYS A 352 6.48 11.36 -18.59
N LEU A 353 5.77 11.10 -19.69
CA LEU A 353 5.47 12.08 -20.74
C LEU A 353 4.72 13.33 -20.22
N ALA A 354 3.87 13.17 -19.21
CA ALA A 354 3.17 14.31 -18.60
C ALA A 354 4.12 15.19 -17.75
N LEU A 355 5.15 14.62 -17.14
CA LEU A 355 6.18 15.38 -16.42
C LEU A 355 7.12 16.13 -17.38
N GLU A 356 7.58 15.46 -18.44
CA GLU A 356 8.36 16.12 -19.51
C GLU A 356 7.61 17.30 -20.13
N ALA A 357 6.30 17.13 -20.37
CA ALA A 357 5.47 18.18 -20.94
C ALA A 357 5.28 19.38 -20.01
N ILE A 358 5.28 19.21 -18.69
CA ILE A 358 5.31 20.34 -17.76
C ILE A 358 6.63 21.11 -17.95
N LEU A 359 7.78 20.43 -17.87
CA LEU A 359 9.10 21.04 -17.98
C LEU A 359 9.31 21.76 -19.32
N ALA A 360 8.89 21.15 -20.44
CA ALA A 360 9.00 21.75 -21.77
C ALA A 360 7.97 22.86 -22.04
N VAL A 361 6.80 22.86 -21.38
CA VAL A 361 5.83 23.95 -21.55
C VAL A 361 6.26 25.21 -20.78
N VAL A 362 6.85 25.06 -19.59
CA VAL A 362 7.29 26.21 -18.77
C VAL A 362 8.71 26.68 -19.06
N GLY A 363 9.57 25.80 -19.61
CA GLY A 363 10.96 26.10 -19.95
C GLY A 363 11.14 26.77 -21.33
N PRO A 364 12.40 27.09 -21.71
CA PRO A 364 12.73 27.73 -22.98
C PRO A 364 12.83 26.76 -24.17
N GLU A 365 12.92 25.45 -23.92
CA GLU A 365 13.15 24.42 -24.94
C GLU A 365 11.82 23.86 -25.49
N PRO A 366 11.71 23.57 -26.80
CA PRO A 366 10.50 23.01 -27.38
C PRO A 366 10.19 21.60 -26.86
N PHE A 367 8.91 21.25 -26.75
CA PHE A 367 8.49 19.90 -26.36
C PHE A 367 8.61 18.92 -27.53
N HIS A 368 9.76 18.25 -27.61
CA HIS A 368 10.01 17.13 -28.51
C HIS A 368 10.50 15.94 -27.68
N VAL A 369 9.64 14.95 -27.46
CA VAL A 369 9.90 13.79 -26.61
C VAL A 369 9.50 12.53 -27.36
N ASP A 370 10.47 11.66 -27.64
CA ASP A 370 10.21 10.40 -28.33
C ASP A 370 9.39 9.48 -27.41
N ALA A 371 8.10 9.39 -27.69
CA ALA A 371 7.13 8.65 -26.89
C ALA A 371 6.42 7.59 -27.75
N PRO A 372 6.20 6.37 -27.24
CA PRO A 372 5.54 5.32 -28.00
C PRO A 372 4.09 5.71 -28.31
N SER A 373 3.59 5.34 -29.49
CA SER A 373 2.27 5.73 -29.99
C SER A 373 1.12 5.46 -29.00
N HIS A 374 1.21 4.36 -28.25
CA HIS A 374 0.22 3.99 -27.22
C HIS A 374 0.10 5.03 -26.09
N ALA A 375 1.08 5.92 -25.90
CA ALA A 375 1.03 6.98 -24.90
C ALA A 375 -0.06 8.05 -25.19
N PHE A 376 -0.48 8.17 -26.46
CA PHE A 376 -1.40 9.20 -26.93
C PHE A 376 -2.84 8.72 -27.20
N GLU A 377 -3.16 7.44 -26.95
CA GLU A 377 -4.45 6.82 -27.26
C GLU A 377 -5.62 7.35 -26.42
N HIS A 378 -6.46 8.19 -27.04
CA HIS A 378 -7.64 8.80 -26.41
C HIS A 378 -8.93 7.94 -26.43
N HIS A 379 -8.87 6.70 -25.92
CA HIS A 379 -9.95 5.70 -25.95
C HIS A 379 -10.39 5.23 -24.55
N ASN A 380 -11.70 5.13 -24.31
CA ASN A 380 -12.39 4.87 -23.02
C ASN A 380 -11.96 5.69 -21.77
N GLU A 381 -11.02 6.63 -21.88
CA GLU A 381 -10.54 7.41 -20.73
C GLU A 381 -11.54 8.46 -20.20
N ALA A 382 -11.43 8.77 -18.90
CA ALA A 382 -12.11 9.90 -18.26
C ALA A 382 -11.80 11.25 -18.95
N THR A 383 -12.71 12.21 -18.81
CA THR A 383 -12.75 13.42 -19.66
C THR A 383 -11.45 14.23 -19.63
N TRP A 384 -10.91 14.53 -18.45
CA TRP A 384 -9.65 15.26 -18.29
C TRP A 384 -8.43 14.47 -18.79
N THR A 385 -8.40 13.14 -18.62
CA THR A 385 -7.26 12.31 -19.06
C THR A 385 -7.17 12.31 -20.58
N ARG A 386 -8.32 12.14 -21.26
CA ARG A 386 -8.46 12.28 -22.71
C ARG A 386 -8.15 13.71 -23.19
N LEU A 387 -8.64 14.74 -22.49
CA LEU A 387 -8.34 16.14 -22.83
C LEU A 387 -6.83 16.41 -22.79
N ARG A 388 -6.18 15.98 -21.70
CA ARG A 388 -4.73 16.04 -21.51
C ARG A 388 -3.97 15.27 -22.59
N GLN A 389 -4.36 14.04 -22.93
CA GLN A 389 -3.70 13.27 -23.99
C GLN A 389 -3.77 13.96 -25.36
N ILE A 390 -4.92 14.52 -25.73
CA ILE A 390 -5.05 15.29 -26.97
C ILE A 390 -4.13 16.51 -26.93
N ALA A 391 -4.09 17.23 -25.79
CA ALA A 391 -3.20 18.37 -25.59
C ALA A 391 -1.70 17.98 -25.66
N LEU A 392 -1.31 16.83 -25.11
CA LEU A 392 0.05 16.28 -25.15
C LEU A 392 0.46 15.84 -26.55
N HIS A 393 -0.38 15.07 -27.26
CA HIS A 393 -0.13 14.68 -28.65
C HIS A 393 0.02 15.91 -29.53
N HIS A 394 -0.85 16.91 -29.36
CA HIS A 394 -0.72 18.14 -30.12
C HIS A 394 0.60 18.87 -29.80
N LEU A 395 0.94 19.06 -28.52
CA LEU A 395 2.20 19.74 -28.14
C LEU A 395 3.44 19.06 -28.74
N HIS A 396 3.45 17.72 -28.85
CA HIS A 396 4.59 16.93 -29.34
C HIS A 396 4.83 17.06 -30.84
N VAL A 397 3.76 17.16 -31.64
CA VAL A 397 3.86 17.08 -33.10
C VAL A 397 4.36 18.41 -33.70
N PRO A 398 5.25 18.38 -34.71
CA PRO A 398 5.66 19.59 -35.42
C PRO A 398 4.51 20.21 -36.21
N ASP A 399 4.55 21.54 -36.35
CA ASP A 399 3.59 22.27 -37.18
C ASP A 399 3.83 22.03 -38.68
N PRO A 400 2.79 21.89 -39.54
CA PRO A 400 1.35 21.87 -39.25
C PRO A 400 0.71 20.51 -39.65
N VAL A 401 0.56 19.56 -38.72
CA VAL A 401 0.23 18.15 -39.06
C VAL A 401 -0.98 17.54 -38.30
N ALA A 402 -1.78 18.32 -37.55
CA ALA A 402 -2.88 17.76 -36.73
C ALA A 402 -4.25 18.52 -36.70
N PRO A 403 -4.86 18.95 -37.82
CA PRO A 403 -6.13 19.72 -37.83
C PRO A 403 -7.31 19.03 -37.10
N GLU A 404 -7.41 17.72 -37.21
CA GLU A 404 -8.48 16.90 -36.61
C GLU A 404 -8.35 16.89 -35.08
N LEU A 405 -7.12 16.86 -34.56
CA LEU A 405 -6.86 16.90 -33.12
C LEU A 405 -7.10 18.30 -32.54
N THR A 406 -6.69 19.36 -33.25
CA THR A 406 -7.06 20.74 -32.88
C THR A 406 -8.58 20.90 -32.83
N THR A 407 -9.30 20.32 -33.79
CA THR A 407 -10.78 20.29 -33.78
C THR A 407 -11.35 19.41 -32.65
N ARG A 408 -10.69 18.29 -32.33
CA ARG A 408 -11.04 17.37 -31.21
C ARG A 408 -10.81 18.03 -29.85
N LEU A 409 -9.86 18.97 -29.75
CA LEU A 409 -9.52 19.74 -28.56
C LEU A 409 -10.41 20.98 -28.38
N LEU A 410 -10.59 21.80 -29.43
CA LEU A 410 -11.46 22.99 -29.39
C LEU A 410 -12.88 22.64 -28.94
N LYS A 411 -13.50 21.64 -29.58
CA LYS A 411 -14.88 21.21 -29.28
C LYS A 411 -15.02 20.59 -27.88
N MET A 412 -13.97 19.98 -27.33
CA MET A 412 -13.98 19.50 -25.94
C MET A 412 -13.81 20.63 -24.93
N THR A 413 -12.92 21.58 -25.24
CA THR A 413 -12.61 22.72 -24.37
C THR A 413 -13.80 23.67 -24.26
N GLU A 414 -14.37 24.09 -25.40
CA GLU A 414 -15.55 24.97 -25.48
C GLU A 414 -16.77 24.39 -24.71
N ARG A 415 -17.04 23.09 -24.88
CA ARG A 415 -18.15 22.41 -24.19
C ARG A 415 -17.89 22.20 -22.70
N GLY A 416 -16.65 21.87 -22.32
CA GLY A 416 -16.29 21.63 -20.93
C GLY A 416 -16.30 22.92 -20.10
N GLN A 417 -15.77 24.02 -20.64
CA GLN A 417 -15.65 25.28 -19.90
C GLN A 417 -16.94 26.12 -19.88
N ALA A 418 -18.00 25.66 -20.54
CA ALA A 418 -19.35 26.24 -20.42
C ALA A 418 -19.91 26.19 -18.98
N ARG A 419 -19.26 25.44 -18.07
CA ARG A 419 -19.53 25.40 -16.62
C ARG A 419 -18.41 25.98 -15.75
N GLY A 420 -17.45 26.71 -16.34
CA GLY A 420 -16.27 27.22 -15.64
C GLY A 420 -15.01 26.40 -15.96
N ILE A 421 -14.46 25.70 -14.97
CA ILE A 421 -13.23 24.90 -15.15
C ILE A 421 -13.60 23.46 -15.51
N ILE A 422 -12.97 22.92 -16.56
CA ILE A 422 -13.39 21.65 -17.18
C ILE A 422 -13.30 20.50 -16.18
N GLU A 423 -14.46 19.94 -15.80
CA GLU A 423 -14.58 18.83 -14.84
C GLU A 423 -13.87 19.13 -13.50
N GLY A 424 -13.84 20.41 -13.09
CA GLY A 424 -13.11 20.89 -11.91
C GLY A 424 -11.57 20.83 -12.02
N ASN A 425 -11.03 20.28 -13.11
CA ASN A 425 -9.62 19.91 -13.23
C ASN A 425 -8.75 21.02 -13.86
N VAL A 426 -8.15 21.83 -13.00
CA VAL A 426 -7.29 22.98 -13.35
C VAL A 426 -6.13 22.54 -14.25
N PHE A 427 -5.47 21.43 -13.92
CA PHE A 427 -4.33 20.90 -14.69
C PHE A 427 -4.67 20.59 -16.14
N ALA A 428 -5.73 19.81 -16.39
CA ALA A 428 -6.12 19.43 -17.74
C ALA A 428 -6.68 20.61 -18.55
N HIS A 429 -7.36 21.56 -17.90
CA HIS A 429 -7.82 22.79 -18.55
C HIS A 429 -6.62 23.68 -18.95
N LEU A 430 -5.65 23.89 -18.06
CA LEU A 430 -4.39 24.59 -18.36
C LEU A 430 -3.66 23.96 -19.56
N PHE A 431 -3.49 22.64 -19.55
CA PHE A 431 -2.87 21.92 -20.67
C PHE A 431 -3.63 22.10 -21.99
N ALA A 432 -4.97 22.06 -21.96
CA ALA A 432 -5.78 22.33 -23.15
C ALA A 432 -5.55 23.75 -23.69
N LEU A 433 -5.55 24.78 -22.85
CA LEU A 433 -5.37 26.17 -23.29
C LEU A 433 -3.94 26.46 -23.77
N LEU A 434 -2.91 25.97 -23.06
CA LEU A 434 -1.51 26.10 -23.46
C LEU A 434 -1.22 25.41 -24.81
N SER A 435 -1.92 24.30 -25.06
CA SER A 435 -1.86 23.54 -26.31
C SER A 435 -2.62 24.26 -27.45
N LEU A 436 -3.84 24.77 -27.18
CA LEU A 436 -4.63 25.56 -28.13
C LEU A 436 -4.02 26.91 -28.49
N GLN A 437 -3.32 27.56 -27.55
CA GLN A 437 -2.64 28.85 -27.78
C GLN A 437 -1.56 28.79 -28.87
N ARG A 438 -0.98 27.60 -29.13
CA ARG A 438 -0.06 27.36 -30.25
C ARG A 438 -0.79 27.18 -31.59
N MET A 439 -1.95 26.51 -31.61
CA MET A 439 -2.69 26.15 -32.84
C MET A 439 -3.69 27.21 -33.32
N ALA A 440 -4.41 27.81 -32.38
CA ALA A 440 -5.53 28.70 -32.65
C ALA A 440 -5.34 30.02 -31.89
N PRO A 441 -4.21 30.73 -32.07
CA PRO A 441 -3.93 31.97 -31.36
C PRO A 441 -5.04 33.00 -31.60
N GLY A 442 -5.55 33.59 -30.52
CA GLY A 442 -6.68 34.55 -30.56
C GLY A 442 -8.07 33.92 -30.71
N HIS A 443 -8.22 32.60 -30.62
CA HIS A 443 -9.53 31.95 -30.61
C HIS A 443 -10.22 32.07 -29.24
N ARG A 444 -11.43 32.65 -29.19
CA ARG A 444 -12.20 33.03 -27.98
C ARG A 444 -12.13 32.06 -26.79
N VAL A 445 -12.14 30.76 -27.07
CA VAL A 445 -12.06 29.66 -26.08
C VAL A 445 -10.84 29.81 -25.15
N ILE A 446 -9.75 30.41 -25.63
CA ILE A 446 -8.55 30.68 -24.83
C ILE A 446 -8.83 31.79 -23.81
N ASP A 447 -9.45 32.90 -24.23
CA ASP A 447 -9.74 34.05 -23.37
C ASP A 447 -10.86 33.73 -22.35
N ASP A 448 -11.89 33.01 -22.78
CA ASP A 448 -12.94 32.44 -21.93
C ASP A 448 -12.33 31.53 -20.85
N GLY A 449 -11.42 30.64 -21.25
CA GLY A 449 -10.76 29.68 -20.37
C GLY A 449 -9.76 30.34 -19.40
N ILE A 450 -9.01 31.34 -19.85
CA ILE A 450 -8.16 32.18 -18.99
C ILE A 450 -9.02 32.91 -17.96
N THR A 451 -10.18 33.43 -18.36
CA THR A 451 -11.13 34.12 -17.47
C THR A 451 -11.72 33.18 -16.42
N ALA A 452 -11.98 31.92 -16.76
CA ALA A 452 -12.40 30.89 -15.80
C ALA A 452 -11.26 30.55 -14.81
N LEU A 453 -10.07 30.23 -15.32
CA LEU A 453 -8.92 29.84 -14.51
C LEU A 453 -8.43 30.95 -13.58
N ALA A 454 -8.49 32.22 -14.00
CA ALA A 454 -8.11 33.35 -13.16
C ALA A 454 -8.95 33.50 -11.88
N ARG A 455 -10.15 32.91 -11.82
CA ARG A 455 -11.01 32.88 -10.63
C ARG A 455 -10.61 31.80 -9.61
N ALA A 456 -9.82 30.80 -10.01
CA ALA A 456 -9.32 29.74 -9.13
C ALA A 456 -7.96 30.05 -8.48
N VAL A 457 -7.43 31.28 -8.68
CA VAL A 457 -6.18 31.74 -8.05
C VAL A 457 -6.44 32.02 -6.57
N ARG A 458 -6.03 31.08 -5.72
CA ARG A 458 -6.22 31.10 -4.25
C ARG A 458 -5.63 32.34 -3.61
N ASP A 459 -6.04 32.65 -2.39
CA ASP A 459 -5.55 33.81 -1.62
C ASP A 459 -4.02 33.82 -1.46
N ASP A 460 -3.39 32.65 -1.33
CA ASP A 460 -1.93 32.51 -1.31
C ASP A 460 -1.22 32.94 -2.61
N GLY A 461 -1.97 33.17 -3.69
CA GLY A 461 -1.52 33.63 -5.00
C GLY A 461 -1.23 32.52 -6.01
N GLY A 462 -1.38 31.25 -5.63
CA GLY A 462 -1.17 30.09 -6.49
C GLY A 462 -2.45 29.49 -7.09
N MET A 463 -2.28 28.39 -7.81
CA MET A 463 -3.35 27.60 -8.46
C MET A 463 -3.35 26.16 -7.93
N PRO A 464 -4.51 25.55 -7.65
CA PRO A 464 -4.61 24.16 -7.19
C PRO A 464 -4.67 23.15 -8.34
N PHE A 465 -4.59 21.84 -8.05
CA PHE A 465 -4.75 20.77 -9.05
C PHE A 465 -6.20 20.62 -9.55
N ILE A 466 -7.14 20.67 -8.59
CA ILE A 466 -8.60 20.65 -8.77
C ILE A 466 -9.18 21.81 -7.98
N THR A 467 -10.39 22.25 -8.34
CA THR A 467 -11.08 23.35 -7.65
C THR A 467 -11.49 22.99 -6.22
N SER A 468 -12.13 21.84 -6.03
CA SER A 468 -12.56 21.32 -4.72
C SER A 468 -12.72 19.80 -4.77
N GLU A 469 -12.93 19.19 -3.60
CA GLU A 469 -13.33 17.78 -3.45
C GLU A 469 -14.55 17.66 -2.50
N GLU A 470 -15.53 18.55 -2.67
CA GLU A 470 -16.65 18.78 -1.75
C GLU A 470 -17.54 17.55 -1.53
N THR A 471 -17.84 16.77 -2.57
CA THR A 471 -18.75 15.62 -2.46
C THR A 471 -18.09 14.52 -1.63
N PHE A 472 -16.82 14.21 -1.92
CA PHE A 472 -16.04 13.22 -1.17
C PHE A 472 -15.77 13.68 0.27
N SER A 473 -15.40 14.96 0.45
CA SER A 473 -15.16 15.57 1.76
C SER A 473 -16.44 15.57 2.61
N THR A 474 -17.59 15.91 2.05
CA THR A 474 -18.88 15.93 2.78
C THR A 474 -19.30 14.52 3.17
N ALA A 475 -19.16 13.52 2.29
CA ALA A 475 -19.53 12.14 2.59
C ALA A 475 -18.64 11.50 3.66
N THR A 476 -17.32 11.72 3.57
CA THR A 476 -16.35 11.21 4.57
C THR A 476 -16.46 11.94 5.91
N ALA A 477 -16.66 13.27 5.90
CA ALA A 477 -16.99 14.03 7.11
C ALA A 477 -18.30 13.55 7.74
N GLY A 478 -19.34 13.30 6.94
CA GLY A 478 -20.63 12.80 7.42
C GLY A 478 -20.51 11.47 8.17
N LEU A 479 -19.71 10.53 7.66
CA LEU A 479 -19.40 9.27 8.35
C LEU A 479 -18.69 9.49 9.69
N ALA A 480 -17.69 10.38 9.73
CA ALA A 480 -16.96 10.70 10.97
C ALA A 480 -17.85 11.43 12.00
N LEU A 481 -18.69 12.37 11.54
CA LEU A 481 -19.59 13.17 12.37
C LEU A 481 -20.77 12.35 12.92
N VAL A 482 -21.36 11.43 12.15
CA VAL A 482 -22.33 10.44 12.67
C VAL A 482 -21.68 9.63 13.79
N ARG A 483 -20.45 9.18 13.60
CA ARG A 483 -19.71 8.38 14.58
C ARG A 483 -19.27 9.15 15.82
N ALA A 484 -19.09 10.47 15.70
CA ALA A 484 -18.84 11.40 16.80
C ALA A 484 -20.12 11.86 17.54
N GLY A 485 -21.31 11.49 17.06
CA GLY A 485 -22.59 11.88 17.68
C GLY A 485 -23.03 13.32 17.37
N ALA A 486 -22.65 13.85 16.21
CA ALA A 486 -23.03 15.19 15.77
C ALA A 486 -24.56 15.37 15.57
N ASP A 487 -25.01 16.63 15.53
CA ASP A 487 -26.42 16.96 15.45
C ASP A 487 -27.09 16.46 14.15
N ARG A 488 -28.26 15.81 14.29
CA ARG A 488 -28.98 15.19 13.17
C ARG A 488 -29.47 16.20 12.14
N HIS A 489 -29.76 17.45 12.51
CA HIS A 489 -30.19 18.48 11.55
C HIS A 489 -29.05 18.83 10.58
N VAL A 490 -27.84 19.02 11.10
CA VAL A 490 -26.64 19.25 10.27
C VAL A 490 -26.35 18.04 9.39
N LEU A 491 -26.39 16.83 9.96
CA LEU A 491 -26.16 15.59 9.21
C LEU A 491 -27.20 15.38 8.09
N TYR A 492 -28.48 15.70 8.32
CA TYR A 492 -29.51 15.67 7.27
C TYR A 492 -29.28 16.75 6.20
N ALA A 493 -28.80 17.95 6.55
CA ALA A 493 -28.42 18.95 5.55
C ALA A 493 -27.25 18.46 4.67
N MET A 494 -26.23 17.82 5.26
CA MET A 494 -25.14 17.18 4.51
C MET A 494 -25.65 16.07 3.59
N GLY A 495 -26.59 15.24 4.07
CA GLY A 495 -27.20 14.18 3.26
C GLY A 495 -28.03 14.74 2.09
N ASP A 496 -28.87 15.74 2.36
CA ASP A 496 -29.70 16.38 1.34
C ASP A 496 -28.85 17.09 0.27
N TYR A 497 -27.82 17.84 0.66
CA TYR A 497 -26.82 18.42 -0.25
C TYR A 497 -26.25 17.36 -1.19
N LEU A 498 -25.75 16.25 -0.64
CA LEU A 498 -25.19 15.18 -1.44
C LEU A 498 -26.20 14.60 -2.42
N THR A 499 -27.45 14.39 -2.00
CA THR A 499 -28.49 13.89 -2.93
C THR A 499 -28.82 14.84 -4.07
N ALA A 500 -28.68 16.16 -3.88
CA ALA A 500 -28.82 17.14 -4.96
C ALA A 500 -27.71 17.03 -6.02
N GLN A 501 -26.54 16.47 -5.66
CA GLN A 501 -25.41 16.22 -6.57
C GLN A 501 -25.51 14.87 -7.32
N GLN A 502 -26.59 14.08 -7.17
CA GLN A 502 -26.67 12.78 -7.84
C GLN A 502 -26.84 12.93 -9.35
N ALA A 503 -25.88 12.43 -10.11
CA ALA A 503 -25.95 12.46 -11.57
C ALA A 503 -26.98 11.47 -12.12
N GLY A 504 -27.48 11.73 -13.34
CA GLY A 504 -28.51 10.89 -13.99
C GLY A 504 -28.11 9.43 -14.29
N ASN A 505 -26.86 9.05 -14.07
CA ASN A 505 -26.40 7.66 -14.11
C ASN A 505 -26.48 6.96 -12.72
N GLY A 506 -26.95 7.66 -11.69
CA GLY A 506 -27.03 7.23 -10.29
C GLY A 506 -25.76 7.42 -9.46
N GLY A 507 -24.64 7.82 -10.07
CA GLY A 507 -23.38 8.05 -9.39
C GLY A 507 -23.23 9.47 -8.88
N PHE A 508 -22.11 9.70 -8.19
CA PHE A 508 -21.68 11.00 -7.69
C PHE A 508 -20.27 11.31 -8.23
N ALA A 509 -19.97 12.58 -8.42
CA ALA A 509 -18.63 13.05 -8.78
C ALA A 509 -17.99 13.77 -7.58
N TYR A 510 -16.65 13.82 -7.53
CA TYR A 510 -15.88 14.31 -6.39
C TYR A 510 -16.20 15.76 -5.92
N ALA A 511 -16.78 16.61 -6.77
CA ALA A 511 -17.28 17.94 -6.42
C ALA A 511 -18.51 18.34 -7.26
N GLN A 512 -19.23 19.40 -6.85
CA GLN A 512 -20.53 19.82 -7.41
C GLN A 512 -20.50 20.10 -8.92
N ASP A 513 -19.50 20.84 -9.42
CA ASP A 513 -19.45 21.26 -10.83
C ASP A 513 -18.84 20.19 -11.78
N VAL A 514 -18.57 18.98 -11.27
CA VAL A 514 -17.97 17.87 -12.02
C VAL A 514 -19.07 16.97 -12.61
N VAL A 515 -18.93 16.56 -13.87
CA VAL A 515 -19.94 15.79 -14.61
C VAL A 515 -19.59 14.30 -14.67
N GLN A 516 -18.30 13.98 -14.76
CA GLN A 516 -17.79 12.61 -14.72
C GLN A 516 -17.80 12.08 -13.28
N THR A 517 -18.81 11.26 -12.97
CA THR A 517 -18.93 10.52 -11.71
C THR A 517 -17.78 9.54 -11.49
N ASP A 518 -17.53 9.16 -10.24
CA ASP A 518 -16.49 8.21 -9.87
C ASP A 518 -16.97 7.21 -8.80
N THR A 519 -16.30 6.07 -8.72
CA THR A 519 -16.61 4.96 -7.82
C THR A 519 -16.40 5.32 -6.35
N ASP A 520 -15.42 6.17 -6.02
CA ASP A 520 -15.02 6.41 -4.62
C ASP A 520 -15.99 7.37 -3.91
N SER A 521 -16.32 8.48 -4.57
CA SER A 521 -17.39 9.40 -4.17
C SER A 521 -18.72 8.65 -4.10
N THR A 522 -19.04 7.83 -5.10
CA THR A 522 -20.30 7.07 -5.11
C THR A 522 -20.40 6.08 -3.96
N ALA A 523 -19.31 5.37 -3.63
CA ALA A 523 -19.27 4.44 -2.51
C ALA A 523 -19.39 5.14 -1.15
N HIS A 524 -18.66 6.25 -0.93
CA HIS A 524 -18.72 6.98 0.34
C HIS A 524 -20.05 7.71 0.56
N VAL A 525 -20.63 8.33 -0.48
CA VAL A 525 -21.97 8.95 -0.38
C VAL A 525 -23.02 7.90 -0.04
N LEU A 526 -22.99 6.74 -0.71
CA LEU A 526 -23.89 5.62 -0.42
C LEU A 526 -23.73 5.14 1.03
N ALA A 527 -22.49 4.94 1.50
CA ALA A 527 -22.21 4.54 2.88
C ALA A 527 -22.72 5.56 3.90
N PHE A 528 -22.49 6.86 3.68
CA PHE A 528 -22.98 7.92 4.57
C PHE A 528 -24.51 7.96 4.63
N LEU A 529 -25.18 8.06 3.48
CA LEU A 529 -26.65 8.14 3.41
C LEU A 529 -27.32 6.89 4.02
N HIS A 530 -26.72 5.70 3.84
CA HIS A 530 -27.20 4.47 4.48
C HIS A 530 -27.02 4.47 6.00
N THR A 531 -25.89 5.00 6.50
CA THR A 531 -25.60 5.09 7.94
C THR A 531 -26.50 6.14 8.63
N LEU A 532 -26.87 7.20 7.91
CA LEU A 532 -27.68 8.31 8.42
C LEU A 532 -29.18 7.99 8.49
N ASP A 533 -29.77 7.57 7.37
CA ASP A 533 -31.21 7.28 7.22
C ASP A 533 -31.52 6.53 5.91
N PRO A 534 -31.56 5.18 5.92
CA PRO A 534 -31.74 4.39 4.71
C PRO A 534 -33.16 4.42 4.14
N GLU A 535 -34.16 4.86 4.90
CA GLU A 535 -35.55 5.00 4.42
C GLU A 535 -35.75 6.36 3.73
N ARG A 536 -35.31 7.47 4.35
CA ARG A 536 -35.31 8.81 3.73
C ARG A 536 -34.56 8.79 2.40
N TYR A 537 -33.39 8.16 2.37
CA TYR A 537 -32.51 8.13 1.21
C TYR A 537 -32.68 6.88 0.32
N ARG A 538 -33.77 6.12 0.48
CA ARG A 538 -34.03 4.86 -0.24
C ARG A 538 -33.91 4.97 -1.77
N ALA A 539 -34.36 6.08 -2.36
CA ALA A 539 -34.28 6.32 -3.80
C ALA A 539 -32.84 6.60 -4.29
N PRO A 540 -32.11 7.61 -3.77
CA PRO A 540 -30.72 7.85 -4.17
C PRO A 540 -29.78 6.68 -3.84
N LEU A 541 -30.00 5.97 -2.73
CA LEU A 541 -29.29 4.73 -2.40
C LEU A 541 -29.50 3.63 -3.44
N HIS A 542 -30.72 3.47 -3.96
CA HIS A 542 -30.99 2.51 -5.04
C HIS A 542 -30.24 2.88 -6.33
N ALA A 543 -30.23 4.16 -6.71
CA ALA A 543 -29.53 4.64 -7.90
C ALA A 543 -28.00 4.51 -7.76
N ALA A 544 -27.44 4.81 -6.59
CA ALA A 544 -26.01 4.65 -6.28
C ALA A 544 -25.57 3.18 -6.36
N ARG A 545 -26.35 2.27 -5.78
CA ARG A 545 -26.14 0.82 -5.92
C ARG A 545 -26.11 0.38 -7.39
N GLN A 546 -27.07 0.82 -8.20
CA GLN A 546 -27.08 0.51 -9.63
C GLN A 546 -25.82 1.04 -10.32
N ASN A 547 -25.38 2.26 -10.00
CA ASN A 547 -24.17 2.83 -10.60
C ASN A 547 -22.92 1.99 -10.29
N LEU A 548 -22.67 1.65 -9.03
CA LEU A 548 -21.55 0.80 -8.62
C LEU A 548 -21.59 -0.57 -9.32
N THR A 549 -22.76 -1.21 -9.40
CA THR A 549 -22.90 -2.54 -10.02
C THR A 549 -22.53 -2.57 -11.52
N ARG A 550 -22.66 -1.44 -12.23
CA ARG A 550 -22.29 -1.31 -13.65
C ARG A 550 -20.77 -1.21 -13.88
N HIS A 551 -19.99 -0.87 -12.85
CA HIS A 551 -18.54 -0.70 -12.95
C HIS A 551 -17.76 -2.01 -12.75
N LEU A 552 -18.43 -3.10 -12.34
CA LEU A 552 -17.81 -4.41 -12.14
C LEU A 552 -17.18 -4.96 -13.43
N GLY A 553 -15.86 -5.12 -13.46
CA GLY A 553 -15.09 -5.65 -14.59
C GLY A 553 -15.28 -7.16 -14.81
N GLU A 554 -14.65 -7.69 -15.86
CA GLU A 554 -14.61 -9.14 -16.14
C GLU A 554 -13.68 -9.89 -15.17
N ASP A 555 -12.61 -9.23 -14.72
CA ASP A 555 -11.74 -9.63 -13.62
C ASP A 555 -12.46 -9.70 -12.24
N GLY A 556 -13.63 -9.07 -12.13
CA GLY A 556 -14.40 -8.94 -10.90
C GLY A 556 -14.01 -7.73 -10.05
N GLY A 557 -13.02 -6.94 -10.47
CA GLY A 557 -12.66 -5.69 -9.82
C GLY A 557 -13.56 -4.52 -10.25
N VAL A 558 -13.23 -3.32 -9.77
CA VAL A 558 -13.95 -2.08 -10.09
C VAL A 558 -12.95 -0.95 -10.40
N PRO A 559 -13.06 -0.22 -11.52
CA PRO A 559 -12.23 0.93 -11.86
C PRO A 559 -12.73 2.23 -11.22
N THR A 560 -11.91 3.31 -11.26
CA THR A 560 -12.32 4.60 -10.68
C THR A 560 -13.47 5.31 -11.45
N TYR A 561 -13.49 5.36 -12.80
CA TYR A 561 -14.39 6.30 -13.51
C TYR A 561 -15.35 5.71 -14.55
N ARG A 562 -15.01 4.63 -15.26
CA ARG A 562 -15.87 4.04 -16.30
C ARG A 562 -15.74 2.52 -16.39
N PRO A 563 -16.83 1.79 -16.73
CA PRO A 563 -16.75 0.36 -17.03
C PRO A 563 -15.74 0.06 -18.14
N GLY A 564 -15.04 -1.06 -18.03
CA GLY A 564 -14.00 -1.46 -19.00
C GLY A 564 -12.71 -0.61 -18.94
N GLN A 565 -12.51 0.19 -17.90
CA GLN A 565 -11.18 0.67 -17.50
C GLN A 565 -10.52 -0.37 -16.57
N PRO A 566 -9.18 -0.35 -16.39
CA PRO A 566 -8.51 -1.23 -15.44
C PRO A 566 -9.03 -1.06 -14.01
N SER A 567 -9.35 -2.18 -13.36
CA SER A 567 -9.82 -2.21 -11.97
C SER A 567 -8.75 -1.75 -10.97
N GLU A 568 -9.19 -1.20 -9.83
CA GLU A 568 -8.32 -0.75 -8.75
C GLU A 568 -8.76 -1.39 -7.39
N PRO A 569 -7.83 -1.88 -6.55
CA PRO A 569 -8.18 -2.53 -5.27
C PRO A 569 -8.98 -1.63 -4.32
N THR A 570 -8.62 -0.35 -4.20
CA THR A 570 -9.30 0.62 -3.32
C THR A 570 -10.76 0.86 -3.73
N MET A 571 -11.01 0.96 -5.04
CA MET A 571 -12.35 1.12 -5.63
C MET A 571 -13.20 -0.13 -5.45
N THR A 572 -12.58 -1.30 -5.62
CA THR A 572 -13.21 -2.61 -5.43
C THR A 572 -13.59 -2.82 -3.96
N ALA A 573 -12.70 -2.50 -3.02
CA ALA A 573 -12.92 -2.61 -1.59
C ALA A 573 -14.03 -1.67 -1.09
N ASN A 574 -14.07 -0.43 -1.59
CA ASN A 574 -15.13 0.51 -1.23
C ASN A 574 -16.48 0.12 -1.85
N THR A 575 -16.48 -0.48 -3.05
CA THR A 575 -17.69 -1.06 -3.65
C THR A 575 -18.24 -2.23 -2.83
N ILE A 576 -17.37 -3.14 -2.34
CA ILE A 576 -17.78 -4.21 -1.42
C ILE A 576 -18.41 -3.61 -0.16
N THR A 577 -17.70 -2.69 0.49
CA THR A 577 -18.11 -2.07 1.76
C THR A 577 -19.46 -1.35 1.63
N ALA A 578 -19.67 -0.58 0.55
CA ALA A 578 -20.91 0.15 0.30
C ALA A 578 -22.09 -0.75 -0.13
N LEU A 579 -21.83 -1.88 -0.79
CA LEU A 579 -22.87 -2.84 -1.20
C LEU A 579 -23.20 -3.90 -0.13
N GLN A 580 -22.35 -4.07 0.88
CA GLN A 580 -22.50 -5.09 1.92
C GLN A 580 -23.84 -5.04 2.70
N PRO A 581 -24.42 -3.87 3.06
CA PRO A 581 -25.74 -3.82 3.69
C PRO A 581 -26.87 -4.40 2.82
N TYR A 582 -26.60 -4.60 1.53
CA TYR A 582 -27.54 -5.09 0.52
C TYR A 582 -27.09 -6.44 -0.07
N HIS A 583 -26.22 -7.18 0.62
CA HIS A 583 -25.54 -8.38 0.11
C HIS A 583 -26.47 -9.44 -0.50
N PHE A 584 -27.67 -9.66 0.03
CA PHE A 584 -28.65 -10.58 -0.55
C PHE A 584 -28.99 -10.27 -2.02
N ALA A 585 -28.96 -9.00 -2.43
CA ALA A 585 -29.21 -8.58 -3.81
C ALA A 585 -27.95 -8.60 -4.70
N HIS A 586 -26.76 -8.78 -4.12
CA HIS A 586 -25.47 -8.56 -4.78
C HIS A 586 -24.44 -9.68 -4.53
N ALA A 587 -24.84 -10.81 -3.95
CA ALA A 587 -23.91 -11.84 -3.44
C ALA A 587 -22.86 -12.31 -4.47
N HIS A 588 -23.26 -12.56 -5.73
CA HIS A 588 -22.35 -12.94 -6.81
C HIS A 588 -21.38 -11.81 -7.22
N LEU A 589 -21.81 -10.54 -7.15
CA LEU A 589 -20.92 -9.40 -7.36
C LEU A 589 -19.90 -9.29 -6.23
N LEU A 590 -20.37 -9.39 -4.97
CA LEU A 590 -19.50 -9.33 -3.80
C LEU A 590 -18.46 -10.45 -3.82
N GLU A 591 -18.86 -11.69 -4.16
CA GLU A 591 -17.92 -12.79 -4.32
C GLU A 591 -16.85 -12.47 -5.39
N ARG A 592 -17.24 -11.97 -6.57
CA ARG A 592 -16.25 -11.62 -7.63
C ARG A 592 -15.31 -10.49 -7.20
N ALA A 593 -15.82 -9.48 -6.50
CA ALA A 593 -15.03 -8.36 -5.98
C ALA A 593 -14.07 -8.80 -4.85
N THR A 594 -14.54 -9.62 -3.92
CA THR A 594 -13.70 -10.22 -2.86
C THR A 594 -12.61 -11.11 -3.46
N ARG A 595 -12.92 -11.87 -4.52
CA ARG A 595 -11.93 -12.67 -5.25
C ARG A 595 -10.84 -11.79 -5.85
N TYR A 596 -11.22 -10.70 -6.54
CA TYR A 596 -10.27 -9.73 -7.09
C TYR A 596 -9.34 -9.14 -6.01
N LEU A 597 -9.86 -8.78 -4.82
CA LEU A 597 -8.99 -8.33 -3.72
C LEU A 597 -8.01 -9.41 -3.29
N LEU A 598 -8.48 -10.64 -3.08
CA LEU A 598 -7.63 -11.75 -2.66
C LEU A 598 -6.57 -12.11 -3.71
N ASP A 599 -6.86 -11.89 -5.00
CA ASP A 599 -5.95 -12.14 -6.13
C ASP A 599 -4.98 -10.96 -6.41
N THR A 600 -5.26 -9.76 -5.89
CA THR A 600 -4.42 -8.55 -6.05
C THR A 600 -3.63 -8.15 -4.80
N GLN A 601 -3.87 -8.80 -3.66
CA GLN A 601 -3.06 -8.62 -2.46
C GLN A 601 -1.64 -9.15 -2.66
N LYS A 602 -0.63 -8.37 -2.27
CA LYS A 602 0.77 -8.80 -2.25
C LYS A 602 1.06 -9.69 -1.04
N PRO A 603 2.09 -10.57 -1.08
CA PRO A 603 2.44 -11.44 0.05
C PRO A 603 2.76 -10.74 1.37
N ASP A 604 3.02 -9.43 1.33
CA ASP A 604 3.33 -8.57 2.48
C ASP A 604 2.11 -7.81 3.04
N GLY A 605 0.91 -8.18 2.61
CA GLY A 605 -0.38 -7.58 2.98
C GLY A 605 -0.81 -6.37 2.15
N THR A 606 0.08 -5.80 1.32
CA THR A 606 -0.20 -4.53 0.61
C THR A 606 -0.98 -4.68 -0.69
N PHE A 607 -1.49 -3.55 -1.18
CA PHE A 607 -2.21 -3.39 -2.43
C PHE A 607 -1.57 -2.29 -3.31
N GLU A 608 -2.14 -2.03 -4.49
CA GLU A 608 -1.94 -0.74 -5.17
C GLU A 608 -2.62 0.37 -4.34
N ARG A 609 -1.97 1.53 -4.20
CA ARG A 609 -2.43 2.63 -3.37
C ARG A 609 -3.43 3.56 -4.07
N SER A 610 -3.61 3.42 -5.38
CA SER A 610 -4.55 4.21 -6.18
C SER A 610 -4.23 5.71 -6.05
N TRP A 611 -5.18 6.54 -5.62
CA TRP A 611 -5.03 8.00 -5.44
C TRP A 611 -4.22 8.41 -4.20
N SER A 612 -4.11 7.51 -3.22
CA SER A 612 -3.34 7.67 -1.98
C SER A 612 -1.85 7.37 -2.19
N LEU A 613 -1.01 7.98 -1.35
CA LEU A 613 0.40 7.64 -1.16
C LEU A 613 0.61 6.81 0.11
N SER A 614 -0.30 6.84 1.07
CA SER A 614 -0.28 5.96 2.24
C SER A 614 -0.66 4.52 1.87
N GLU A 615 0.19 3.55 2.26
CA GLU A 615 -0.16 2.12 2.22
C GLU A 615 -1.29 1.80 3.20
N ALA A 616 -1.34 2.50 4.34
CA ALA A 616 -2.35 2.31 5.36
C ALA A 616 -3.76 2.65 4.86
N ASN A 617 -3.92 3.62 3.96
CA ASN A 617 -5.21 3.94 3.31
C ASN A 617 -5.76 2.73 2.54
N ALA A 618 -4.94 2.15 1.66
CA ALA A 618 -5.35 1.03 0.81
C ALA A 618 -5.58 -0.24 1.62
N MET A 619 -4.73 -0.49 2.62
CA MET A 619 -4.92 -1.59 3.57
C MET A 619 -6.17 -1.44 4.44
N LEU A 620 -6.49 -0.23 4.93
CA LEU A 620 -7.73 0.05 5.68
C LEU A 620 -8.97 -0.30 4.85
N ARG A 621 -9.03 0.19 3.60
CA ARG A 621 -10.14 -0.08 2.68
C ARG A 621 -10.28 -1.59 2.42
N ALA A 622 -9.18 -2.26 2.07
CA ALA A 622 -9.18 -3.70 1.80
C ALA A 622 -9.52 -4.54 3.05
N LEU A 623 -9.01 -4.19 4.23
CA LEU A 623 -9.29 -4.86 5.49
C LEU A 623 -10.78 -4.82 5.81
N ASN A 624 -11.41 -3.64 5.72
CA ASN A 624 -12.86 -3.50 5.92
C ASN A 624 -13.65 -4.43 4.98
N ALA A 625 -13.32 -4.41 3.67
CA ALA A 625 -13.98 -5.24 2.67
C ALA A 625 -13.80 -6.75 2.91
N LEU A 626 -12.58 -7.19 3.25
CA LEU A 626 -12.25 -8.59 3.51
C LEU A 626 -12.86 -9.08 4.83
N THR A 627 -12.85 -8.26 5.89
CA THR A 627 -13.50 -8.58 7.17
C THR A 627 -15.00 -8.72 7.02
N LEU A 628 -15.66 -7.83 6.27
CA LEU A 628 -17.09 -7.95 5.95
C LEU A 628 -17.39 -9.22 5.14
N ALA A 629 -16.58 -9.52 4.12
CA ALA A 629 -16.72 -10.76 3.34
C ALA A 629 -16.53 -12.01 4.22
N HIS A 630 -15.60 -11.99 5.18
CA HIS A 630 -15.39 -13.08 6.13
C HIS A 630 -16.54 -13.24 7.14
N GLN A 631 -17.11 -12.14 7.63
CA GLN A 631 -18.26 -12.17 8.54
C GLN A 631 -19.52 -12.78 7.88
N HIS A 632 -19.76 -12.48 6.60
CA HIS A 632 -20.96 -12.93 5.89
C HIS A 632 -20.78 -14.22 5.06
N ASN A 633 -19.55 -14.57 4.68
CA ASN A 633 -19.25 -15.80 3.94
C ASN A 633 -17.86 -16.37 4.30
N PRO A 634 -17.65 -16.87 5.54
CA PRO A 634 -16.34 -17.30 6.01
C PRO A 634 -15.76 -18.52 5.26
N ALA A 635 -16.62 -19.38 4.71
CA ALA A 635 -16.23 -20.49 3.85
C ALA A 635 -15.97 -20.08 2.39
N GLY A 636 -16.39 -18.86 2.01
CA GLY A 636 -16.09 -18.24 0.73
C GLY A 636 -14.58 -18.20 0.48
N HIS A 637 -14.20 -18.31 -0.79
CA HIS A 637 -12.80 -18.24 -1.22
C HIS A 637 -11.86 -19.28 -0.57
N ARG A 638 -12.39 -20.43 -0.13
CA ARG A 638 -11.62 -21.60 0.32
C ARG A 638 -10.61 -21.26 1.43
N GLY A 639 -11.03 -20.48 2.42
CA GLY A 639 -10.20 -20.13 3.59
C GLY A 639 -9.18 -19.01 3.36
N ARG A 640 -9.04 -18.46 2.15
CA ARG A 640 -8.09 -17.35 1.84
C ARG A 640 -8.35 -16.06 2.62
N LEU A 641 -9.57 -15.85 3.12
CA LEU A 641 -9.99 -14.62 3.79
C LEU A 641 -9.22 -14.31 5.08
N ALA A 642 -9.06 -15.29 5.98
CA ALA A 642 -8.39 -15.05 7.26
C ALA A 642 -6.89 -14.75 7.09
N PRO A 643 -6.09 -15.51 6.30
CA PRO A 643 -4.69 -15.14 6.01
C PRO A 643 -4.53 -13.77 5.35
N ALA A 644 -5.49 -13.33 4.52
CA ALA A 644 -5.46 -12.02 3.88
C ALA A 644 -5.78 -10.86 4.85
N ILE A 645 -6.60 -11.11 5.86
CA ILE A 645 -6.88 -10.19 6.97
C ILE A 645 -5.67 -10.12 7.91
N ASP A 646 -5.12 -11.28 8.28
CA ASP A 646 -3.99 -11.39 9.21
C ASP A 646 -2.71 -10.77 8.65
N SER A 647 -2.43 -10.89 7.34
CA SER A 647 -1.26 -10.24 6.71
C SER A 647 -1.32 -8.72 6.78
N ILE A 648 -2.51 -8.11 6.64
CA ILE A 648 -2.71 -6.67 6.80
C ILE A 648 -2.48 -6.25 8.26
N HIS A 649 -3.12 -6.94 9.22
CA HIS A 649 -2.91 -6.68 10.65
C HIS A 649 -1.42 -6.74 11.00
N GLN A 650 -0.72 -7.80 10.58
CA GLN A 650 0.70 -8.00 10.84
C GLN A 650 1.56 -6.88 10.26
N ARG A 651 1.36 -6.47 8.99
CA ARG A 651 2.14 -5.36 8.40
C ARG A 651 1.94 -4.07 9.20
N LEU A 652 0.71 -3.71 9.52
CA LEU A 652 0.40 -2.48 10.26
C LEU A 652 1.04 -2.49 11.66
N LEU A 653 1.04 -3.63 12.35
CA LEU A 653 1.59 -3.79 13.70
C LEU A 653 3.13 -3.74 13.76
N VAL A 654 3.84 -4.17 12.71
CA VAL A 654 5.32 -4.20 12.66
C VAL A 654 5.97 -3.04 11.91
N THR A 655 5.18 -2.09 11.39
CA THR A 655 5.68 -0.90 10.67
C THR A 655 5.58 0.47 11.39
N PRO A 656 5.35 0.59 12.72
CA PRO A 656 5.37 1.91 13.38
C PRO A 656 6.79 2.48 13.44
N ASN A 657 6.88 3.81 13.48
CA ASN A 657 8.12 4.51 13.75
C ASN A 657 8.45 4.53 15.25
N PRO A 658 9.70 4.85 15.64
CA PRO A 658 10.11 4.96 17.05
C PRO A 658 9.36 6.01 17.89
N ASP A 659 8.62 6.92 17.25
CA ASP A 659 7.74 7.91 17.90
C ASP A 659 6.29 7.43 18.09
N GLY A 660 6.01 6.17 17.75
CA GLY A 660 4.70 5.52 17.84
C GLY A 660 3.77 5.73 16.64
N GLY A 661 4.03 6.70 15.77
CA GLY A 661 3.20 6.98 14.60
C GLY A 661 3.56 6.13 13.38
N TRP A 662 2.87 6.36 12.27
CA TRP A 662 3.19 5.80 10.95
C TRP A 662 3.35 6.92 9.92
N GLY A 663 4.32 6.77 9.01
CA GLY A 663 4.37 7.52 7.75
C GLY A 663 3.60 6.79 6.64
N ARG A 664 3.60 7.35 5.43
CA ARG A 664 2.83 6.81 4.27
C ARG A 664 3.37 5.47 3.78
N THR A 665 4.68 5.24 3.94
CA THR A 665 5.34 3.93 3.77
C THR A 665 6.27 3.69 4.97
N PRO A 666 6.63 2.43 5.28
CA PRO A 666 7.60 2.14 6.32
C PRO A 666 8.91 2.92 6.13
N GLY A 667 9.39 3.56 7.19
CA GLY A 667 10.60 4.41 7.15
C GLY A 667 10.38 5.88 6.72
N GLU A 668 9.21 6.27 6.21
CA GLU A 668 8.86 7.70 6.14
C GLU A 668 8.48 8.23 7.53
N ALA A 669 8.73 9.53 7.76
CA ALA A 669 8.40 10.19 9.03
C ALA A 669 6.89 10.15 9.34
N SER A 670 6.55 10.05 10.63
CA SER A 670 5.17 9.89 11.10
C SER A 670 4.28 11.08 10.78
N ASP A 671 3.10 10.79 10.24
CA ASP A 671 2.10 11.78 9.85
C ASP A 671 0.71 11.46 10.44
N PRO A 672 -0.11 12.48 10.81
CA PRO A 672 -1.41 12.23 11.43
C PRO A 672 -2.40 11.42 10.58
N MET A 673 -2.31 11.50 9.24
CA MET A 673 -3.27 10.86 8.33
C MET A 673 -2.96 9.37 8.15
N SER A 674 -1.70 9.00 7.90
CA SER A 674 -1.26 7.59 7.89
C SER A 674 -1.42 6.94 9.25
N THR A 675 -1.12 7.66 10.33
CA THR A 675 -1.38 7.20 11.70
C THR A 675 -2.87 6.97 11.94
N ALA A 676 -3.75 7.88 11.48
CA ALA A 676 -5.20 7.70 11.58
C ALA A 676 -5.73 6.52 10.75
N TYR A 677 -5.24 6.31 9.53
CA TYR A 677 -5.61 5.14 8.72
C TYR A 677 -5.25 3.83 9.45
N THR A 678 -4.03 3.72 9.98
CA THR A 678 -3.59 2.54 10.75
C THR A 678 -4.38 2.33 12.03
N LEU A 679 -4.62 3.39 12.82
CA LEU A 679 -5.42 3.29 14.04
C LEU A 679 -6.88 2.94 13.77
N THR A 680 -7.46 3.38 12.65
CA THR A 680 -8.81 2.97 12.22
C THR A 680 -8.84 1.50 11.85
N ALA A 681 -7.84 1.03 11.10
CA ALA A 681 -7.74 -0.37 10.66
C ALA A 681 -7.52 -1.35 11.83
N LEU A 682 -6.68 -0.98 12.80
CA LEU A 682 -6.36 -1.82 13.96
C LEU A 682 -7.38 -1.73 15.11
N ALA A 683 -8.22 -0.69 15.16
CA ALA A 683 -9.18 -0.48 16.24
C ALA A 683 -10.13 -1.67 16.54
N PRO A 684 -10.75 -2.35 15.55
CA PRO A 684 -11.74 -3.40 15.82
C PRO A 684 -11.18 -4.64 16.53
N THR A 685 -9.88 -4.90 16.37
CA THR A 685 -9.22 -6.17 16.73
C THR A 685 -8.06 -6.00 17.69
N HIS A 686 -7.40 -4.82 17.70
CA HIS A 686 -6.14 -4.57 18.41
C HIS A 686 -6.16 -3.30 19.27
N ARG A 687 -7.33 -2.75 19.68
CA ARG A 687 -7.44 -1.50 20.48
C ARG A 687 -6.48 -1.42 21.68
N THR A 688 -6.18 -2.54 22.35
CA THR A 688 -5.31 -2.62 23.53
C THR A 688 -3.84 -2.96 23.23
N HIS A 689 -3.46 -3.20 21.97
CA HIS A 689 -2.10 -3.60 21.61
C HIS A 689 -1.09 -2.47 21.88
N PRO A 690 0.12 -2.75 22.42
CA PRO A 690 1.09 -1.71 22.77
C PRO A 690 1.42 -0.74 21.63
N THR A 691 1.61 -1.25 20.40
CA THR A 691 1.79 -0.42 19.19
C THR A 691 0.62 0.54 18.94
N VAL A 692 -0.62 0.07 19.10
CA VAL A 692 -1.83 0.86 18.87
C VAL A 692 -1.99 1.93 19.93
N GLN A 693 -1.64 1.62 21.19
CA GLN A 693 -1.62 2.59 22.29
C GLN A 693 -0.52 3.65 22.11
N ALA A 694 0.67 3.27 21.62
CA ALA A 694 1.74 4.20 21.27
C ALA A 694 1.32 5.15 20.12
N GLY A 695 0.70 4.63 19.07
CA GLY A 695 0.17 5.42 17.96
C GLY A 695 -1.00 6.32 18.34
N LEU A 696 -1.89 5.87 19.23
CA LEU A 696 -2.94 6.72 19.80
C LEU A 696 -2.32 7.88 20.61
N HIS A 697 -1.33 7.60 21.47
CA HIS A 697 -0.63 8.64 22.22
C HIS A 697 0.09 9.63 21.28
N HIS A 698 0.76 9.13 20.24
CA HIS A 698 1.33 9.95 19.17
C HIS A 698 0.26 10.88 18.59
N LEU A 699 -0.86 10.35 18.11
CA LEU A 699 -1.89 11.14 17.45
C LEU A 699 -2.55 12.17 18.39
N LEU A 700 -2.80 11.83 19.66
CA LEU A 700 -3.32 12.77 20.66
C LEU A 700 -2.34 13.93 20.93
N SER A 701 -1.03 13.70 20.84
CA SER A 701 0.01 14.74 21.04
C SER A 701 0.14 15.74 19.88
N ARG A 702 -0.54 15.48 18.74
CA ARG A 702 -0.36 16.23 17.48
C ARG A 702 -1.56 17.13 17.11
N GLN A 703 -2.56 17.27 17.98
CA GLN A 703 -3.68 18.20 17.75
C GLN A 703 -3.19 19.66 17.82
N ASN A 704 -3.52 20.45 16.80
CA ASN A 704 -3.19 21.88 16.72
C ASN A 704 -3.95 22.72 17.79
N PRO A 705 -3.53 23.97 18.07
CA PRO A 705 -4.26 24.89 18.93
C PRO A 705 -5.68 25.20 18.46
N ASP A 706 -5.93 25.17 17.14
CA ASP A 706 -7.24 25.36 16.51
C ASP A 706 -8.13 24.10 16.48
N GLY A 707 -7.71 23.04 17.17
CA GLY A 707 -8.43 21.75 17.23
C GLY A 707 -8.18 20.82 16.04
N GLY A 708 -7.52 21.29 14.98
CA GLY A 708 -7.28 20.52 13.76
C GLY A 708 -6.00 19.70 13.78
N TYR A 709 -5.68 19.14 12.62
CA TYR A 709 -4.49 18.36 12.36
C TYR A 709 -3.83 18.77 11.03
N THR A 710 -2.50 18.86 11.04
CA THR A 710 -1.70 19.14 9.84
C THR A 710 -0.93 17.89 9.45
N SER A 711 -1.20 17.34 8.26
CA SER A 711 -0.40 16.24 7.68
C SER A 711 0.34 16.64 6.40
N VAL A 712 1.25 15.77 5.98
CA VAL A 712 1.88 15.78 4.65
C VAL A 712 0.86 15.43 3.56
N SER A 713 1.20 15.72 2.31
CA SER A 713 0.36 15.37 1.16
C SER A 713 0.26 13.85 0.98
N ASP A 714 -0.92 13.31 1.25
CA ASP A 714 -1.27 11.90 0.99
C ASP A 714 -1.76 11.68 -0.45
N GLN A 715 -2.51 12.62 -1.04
CA GLN A 715 -3.12 12.40 -2.34
C GLN A 715 -2.16 12.74 -3.51
N ALA A 716 -2.26 12.03 -4.63
CA ALA A 716 -1.39 12.22 -5.80
C ALA A 716 -2.14 12.18 -7.14
N ALA A 717 -2.01 13.26 -7.93
CA ALA A 717 -2.57 13.39 -9.28
C ALA A 717 -1.93 14.58 -10.05
N PRO A 718 -1.60 14.43 -11.35
CA PRO A 718 -1.34 13.15 -12.01
C PRO A 718 -0.18 12.43 -11.31
N ARG A 719 -0.38 11.14 -10.98
CA ARG A 719 0.57 10.36 -10.17
C ARG A 719 1.98 10.38 -10.81
N PRO A 720 3.04 10.82 -10.10
CA PRO A 720 3.17 10.90 -8.63
C PRO A 720 2.98 12.31 -8.01
N LEU A 721 2.62 13.35 -8.78
CA LEU A 721 2.56 14.74 -8.28
C LEU A 721 1.54 14.89 -7.15
N ARG A 722 2.01 15.33 -5.99
CA ARG A 722 1.25 15.35 -4.73
C ARG A 722 0.25 16.51 -4.71
N TYR A 723 -0.90 16.36 -4.08
CA TYR A 723 -1.83 17.46 -3.77
C TYR A 723 -2.43 17.30 -2.37
N THR A 724 -3.14 18.32 -1.88
CA THR A 724 -3.61 18.37 -0.49
C THR A 724 -5.02 18.97 -0.42
N ILE A 725 -5.97 18.16 0.06
CA ILE A 725 -7.26 18.62 0.57
C ILE A 725 -7.15 18.63 2.10
N PRO A 726 -6.98 19.79 2.79
CA PRO A 726 -6.58 19.79 4.20
C PRO A 726 -7.58 19.11 5.13
N VAL A 727 -8.88 19.32 4.88
CA VAL A 727 -9.97 18.82 5.73
C VAL A 727 -10.04 17.29 5.80
N LEU A 728 -9.52 16.56 4.79
CA LEU A 728 -9.40 15.10 4.88
C LEU A 728 -8.53 14.65 6.07
N THR A 729 -7.56 15.46 6.50
CA THR A 729 -6.77 15.17 7.70
C THR A 729 -7.65 15.18 8.94
N ASP A 730 -8.44 16.26 9.11
CA ASP A 730 -9.35 16.40 10.24
C ASP A 730 -10.42 15.29 10.24
N ILE A 731 -10.96 14.96 9.06
CA ILE A 731 -11.98 13.91 8.86
C ILE A 731 -11.44 12.52 9.25
N PHE A 732 -10.31 12.09 8.69
CA PHE A 732 -9.79 10.74 8.96
C PHE A 732 -9.23 10.62 10.39
N VAL A 733 -8.69 11.69 10.97
CA VAL A 733 -8.29 11.71 12.39
C VAL A 733 -9.51 11.63 13.31
N LEU A 734 -10.62 12.33 13.01
CA LEU A 734 -11.87 12.17 13.78
C LEU A 734 -12.40 10.74 13.66
N LEU A 735 -12.46 10.20 12.44
CA LEU A 735 -12.89 8.83 12.20
C LEU A 735 -12.07 7.84 13.03
N ALA A 736 -10.74 7.96 13.03
CA ALA A 736 -9.87 7.12 13.86
C ALA A 736 -10.18 7.27 15.36
N LEU A 737 -10.17 8.49 15.89
CA LEU A 737 -10.29 8.75 17.33
C LEU A 737 -11.66 8.35 17.90
N THR A 738 -12.74 8.38 17.11
CA THR A 738 -14.06 7.88 17.56
C THR A 738 -14.11 6.37 17.83
N HIS A 739 -13.12 5.58 17.41
CA HIS A 739 -12.97 4.18 17.87
C HIS A 739 -12.31 4.06 19.27
N TYR A 740 -11.69 5.14 19.76
CA TYR A 740 -10.91 5.16 21.01
C TYR A 740 -11.51 6.03 22.12
N ALA A 741 -12.58 6.77 21.81
CA ALA A 741 -13.42 7.47 22.78
C ALA A 741 -14.10 6.52 23.79
#